data_AF-A0A0S7Y5I5-F1
#
_entry.id   AF-A0A0S7Y5I5-F1
#
_cell.length_a   1.000
_cell.length_b   1.000
_cell.length_c   1.000
_cell.angle_alpha   90.00
_cell.angle_beta   90.00
_cell.angle_gamma   90.00
#
_symmetry.space_group_name_H-M   'P 1'
#
loop_
_entity.id
_entity.type
_entity.pdbx_description
1 polymer ?
#
loop_
_entity_poly.entity_id
_entity_poly.type
_entity_poly.pdbx_seq_one_letter_code
_entity_poly.pdbx_strand_id
1 'polypeptide(L)'
;MSKVRIGIDVGGTFTHAVAVSSNTLEIIGESKVLTTHSSPQGVAQGIIESLENLLKKCSFSPQDVTYIAHSTTQATNSLLEGDVSNVGIIGMGKGIEKFRAERETCIPSIELAKEKFLITSYRFLDITKGIDLHKGRKLLNDLIQDGCSAAVFSQAFSPDDPTFENALKNVATELKIPAVAGHEISGLYGLKVRTRTAAINASILPMMMNVAQNTEESIKAADISAPLMVMRSDGGVISMPEVKRRPIQTILSGPAAGVAGALLYSKVSDGIFIDVGGTSTDISVIKDGRAKIKTAEIGGHKLYLKTLDVRTAGLAGGSMVRVKGKEIIDVGPRSAHIAGFPYSAFSTSEDMKGLEIYSLKPKASDPKDYVAVKSSTGKSFAITVTCAANALNKVKQGDYAFGNRESARKALEPLARMLDKSIDQVAEKILDLGSKKLILEIDKLIKDYNLDRENIVLIGGGGGAGALVPYIAKKMGLEGVVAPNHAVISAIGVAMSLVHDVVERMVVAPKENDILEIRQLAQESVIGMGALPESIEVKIEIEAKKNIIRASATGATELRLKDKNAEVSQENKKAVAAKSMKTSVESVKLLGSTDFFDVFASEIKEKSFFGLIETKRNPVRVIDREGIVRLARGDAAILLTRVEEALKDLETLVKKYSTYGDAGEKLPHIFVLCRSRLLDLSGIPDFVEMATIARVELEKFKRDMPVILISTTF
;
A
#
# COMPACT_ATOMS: atom_id res chain seq x y z
N MET A 1 21.53 22.57 -11.75
CA MET A 1 20.15 22.38 -12.22
C MET A 1 19.45 21.45 -11.25
N SER A 2 18.18 21.71 -10.91
CA SER A 2 17.46 20.90 -9.92
C SER A 2 16.99 19.60 -10.56
N LYS A 3 17.56 18.47 -10.14
CA LYS A 3 17.09 17.14 -10.52
C LYS A 3 15.61 16.96 -10.18
N VAL A 4 14.84 16.32 -11.05
CA VAL A 4 13.38 16.16 -10.92
C VAL A 4 13.00 14.68 -10.82
N ARG A 5 12.03 14.40 -9.95
CA ARG A 5 11.36 13.10 -9.83
C ARG A 5 9.91 13.24 -10.29
N ILE A 6 9.45 12.31 -11.11
CA ILE A 6 8.07 12.30 -11.60
C ILE A 6 7.35 11.07 -11.06
N GLY A 7 6.18 11.29 -10.48
CA GLY A 7 5.27 10.22 -10.06
C GLY A 7 3.94 10.37 -10.77
N ILE A 8 3.41 9.26 -11.27
CA ILE A 8 2.18 9.22 -12.07
C ILE A 8 1.22 8.19 -11.49
N ASP A 9 0.02 8.60 -11.13
CA ASP A 9 -1.03 7.69 -10.67
C ASP A 9 -2.13 7.56 -11.73
N VAL A 10 -2.19 6.38 -12.35
CA VAL A 10 -3.19 6.04 -13.37
C VAL A 10 -4.42 5.44 -12.69
N GLY A 11 -5.33 6.33 -12.29
CA GLY A 11 -6.61 5.98 -11.68
C GLY A 11 -7.68 5.55 -12.69
N GLY A 12 -8.86 5.19 -12.19
CA GLY A 12 -9.98 4.78 -13.03
C GLY A 12 -10.59 5.92 -13.86
N THR A 13 -10.57 7.16 -13.37
CA THR A 13 -11.18 8.32 -14.05
C THR A 13 -10.14 9.31 -14.56
N PHE A 14 -9.12 9.59 -13.75
CA PHE A 14 -8.08 10.57 -14.06
C PHE A 14 -6.71 9.95 -13.87
N THR A 15 -5.77 10.38 -14.70
CA THR A 15 -4.34 10.20 -14.49
C THR A 15 -3.80 11.48 -13.87
N HIS A 16 -3.18 11.36 -12.71
CA HIS A 16 -2.51 12.47 -12.03
C HIS A 16 -1.00 12.30 -12.15
N ALA A 17 -0.28 13.37 -12.46
CA ALA A 17 1.18 13.37 -12.44
C ALA A 17 1.69 14.54 -11.59
N VAL A 18 2.76 14.29 -10.85
CA VAL A 18 3.44 15.31 -10.06
C VAL A 18 4.92 15.30 -10.39
N ALA A 19 5.51 16.49 -10.51
CA ALA A 19 6.93 16.70 -10.56
C ALA A 19 7.40 17.21 -9.19
N VAL A 20 8.44 16.57 -8.65
CA VAL A 20 9.00 16.85 -7.33
C VAL A 20 10.48 17.19 -7.47
N SER A 21 10.93 18.25 -6.79
CA SER A 21 12.35 18.59 -6.69
C SER A 21 13.09 17.51 -5.90
N SER A 22 14.17 16.95 -6.45
CA SER A 22 14.95 15.90 -5.76
C SER A 22 15.68 16.42 -4.53
N ASN A 23 15.92 17.74 -4.45
CA ASN A 23 16.63 18.37 -3.34
C ASN A 23 15.68 18.73 -2.19
N THR A 24 14.60 19.46 -2.49
CA THR A 24 13.68 19.98 -1.47
C THR A 24 12.50 19.05 -1.19
N LEU A 25 12.22 18.10 -2.08
CA LEU A 25 11.03 17.23 -2.06
C LEU A 25 9.71 17.99 -2.18
N GLU A 26 9.76 19.25 -2.59
CA GLU A 26 8.59 20.07 -2.87
C GLU A 26 8.05 19.78 -4.27
N ILE A 27 6.72 19.90 -4.40
CA ILE A 27 6.04 19.79 -5.69
C ILE A 27 6.37 21.04 -6.51
N ILE A 28 6.93 20.83 -7.69
CA ILE A 28 7.25 21.90 -8.65
C ILE A 28 6.24 21.95 -9.80
N GLY A 29 5.36 20.96 -9.91
CA GLY A 29 4.34 20.90 -10.95
C GLY A 29 3.36 19.76 -10.79
N GLU A 30 2.15 19.97 -11.30
CA GLU A 30 1.08 18.98 -11.32
C GLU A 30 0.41 18.95 -12.70
N SER A 31 -0.04 17.76 -13.09
CA SER A 31 -0.84 17.54 -14.29
C SER A 31 -1.96 16.57 -13.98
N LYS A 32 -3.10 16.80 -14.64
CA LYS A 32 -4.29 15.96 -14.51
C LYS A 32 -4.94 15.86 -15.88
N VAL A 33 -5.15 14.63 -16.33
CA VAL A 33 -5.81 14.31 -17.60
C VAL A 33 -6.84 13.20 -17.38
N LEU A 34 -7.73 12.99 -18.34
CA LEU A 34 -8.66 11.86 -18.30
C LEU A 34 -7.89 10.56 -18.56
N THR A 35 -8.25 9.48 -17.85
CA THR A 35 -7.62 8.18 -18.10
C THR A 35 -8.06 7.62 -19.45
N THR A 36 -7.10 7.21 -20.27
CA THR A 36 -7.30 6.80 -21.67
C THR A 36 -7.52 5.29 -21.83
N HIS A 37 -8.38 4.67 -21.00
CA HIS A 37 -8.61 3.20 -21.03
C HIS A 37 -8.92 2.64 -22.42
N SER A 38 -9.70 3.38 -23.21
CA SER A 38 -10.17 2.95 -24.54
C SER A 38 -9.32 3.49 -25.70
N SER A 39 -8.18 4.13 -25.42
CA SER A 39 -7.25 4.56 -26.48
C SER A 39 -6.59 3.34 -27.15
N PRO A 40 -6.22 3.43 -28.44
CA PRO A 40 -5.36 2.43 -29.08
C PRO A 40 -4.05 2.16 -28.33
N GLN A 41 -3.48 3.18 -27.67
CA GLN A 41 -2.27 3.07 -26.85
C GLN A 41 -2.60 2.76 -25.37
N GLY A 42 -3.87 2.57 -25.04
CA GLY A 42 -4.37 2.37 -23.69
C GLY A 42 -3.99 3.53 -22.77
N VAL A 43 -3.68 3.21 -21.51
CA VAL A 43 -3.32 4.21 -20.49
C VAL A 43 -2.01 4.95 -20.76
N ALA A 44 -1.16 4.45 -21.66
CA ALA A 44 0.11 5.09 -21.99
C ALA A 44 -0.09 6.50 -22.60
N GLN A 45 -1.17 6.71 -23.35
CA GLN A 45 -1.48 8.02 -23.92
C GLN A 45 -1.70 9.08 -22.83
N GLY A 46 -2.48 8.77 -21.78
CA GLY A 46 -2.70 9.68 -20.66
C GLY A 46 -1.43 9.95 -19.84
N ILE A 47 -0.51 8.97 -19.78
CA ILE A 47 0.82 9.16 -19.18
C ILE A 47 1.62 10.20 -19.99
N ILE A 48 1.66 10.07 -21.32
CA ILE A 48 2.35 11.02 -22.22
C ILE A 48 1.80 12.42 -22.07
N GLU A 49 0.48 12.58 -22.20
CA GLU A 49 -0.17 13.88 -22.09
C GLU A 49 0.14 14.55 -20.75
N SER A 50 0.20 13.75 -19.67
CA SER A 50 0.58 14.23 -18.36
C SER A 50 2.03 14.71 -18.30
N LEU A 51 2.96 13.96 -18.90
CA LEU A 51 4.38 14.32 -18.98
C LEU A 51 4.62 15.57 -19.81
N GLU A 52 4.02 15.66 -21.01
CA GLU A 52 4.10 16.85 -21.85
C GLU A 52 3.57 18.09 -21.14
N ASN A 53 2.45 17.95 -20.43
CA ASN A 53 1.88 19.04 -19.64
C ASN A 53 2.82 19.51 -18.54
N LEU A 54 3.53 18.59 -17.86
CA LEU A 54 4.55 18.96 -16.87
C LEU A 54 5.73 19.67 -17.53
N LEU A 55 6.28 19.13 -18.62
CA LEU A 55 7.40 19.73 -19.35
C LEU A 55 7.07 21.13 -19.93
N LYS A 56 5.81 21.36 -20.35
CA LYS A 56 5.35 22.65 -20.86
C LYS A 56 5.12 23.68 -19.75
N LYS A 57 4.62 23.25 -18.58
CA LYS A 57 4.24 24.14 -17.47
C LYS A 57 5.39 24.46 -16.52
N CYS A 58 6.37 23.56 -16.41
CA CYS A 58 7.43 23.64 -15.42
C CYS A 58 8.78 23.97 -16.05
N SER A 59 9.63 24.66 -15.29
CA SER A 59 10.97 25.08 -15.73
C SER A 59 12.02 23.97 -15.53
N PHE A 60 11.81 22.80 -16.14
CA PHE A 60 12.82 21.73 -16.21
C PHE A 60 12.84 21.07 -17.59
N SER A 61 14.01 20.58 -18.00
CA SER A 61 14.22 19.84 -19.24
C SER A 61 14.02 18.33 -19.05
N PRO A 62 13.77 17.55 -20.11
CA PRO A 62 13.73 16.09 -20.02
C PRO A 62 14.99 15.48 -19.35
N GLN A 63 16.15 16.10 -19.55
CA GLN A 63 17.43 15.66 -18.98
C GLN A 63 17.55 15.92 -17.47
N ASP A 64 16.72 16.79 -16.90
CA ASP A 64 16.65 17.01 -15.45
C ASP A 64 15.87 15.90 -14.74
N VAL A 65 15.07 15.10 -15.47
CA VAL A 65 14.30 13.99 -14.91
C VAL A 65 15.27 12.84 -14.59
N THR A 66 15.36 12.53 -13.30
CA THR A 66 16.27 11.49 -12.77
C THR A 66 15.54 10.24 -12.31
N TYR A 67 14.22 10.36 -12.11
CA TYR A 67 13.37 9.28 -11.68
C TYR A 67 11.97 9.46 -12.25
N ILE A 68 11.42 8.38 -12.80
CA ILE A 68 10.02 8.33 -13.23
C ILE A 68 9.40 7.02 -12.79
N ALA A 69 8.25 7.11 -12.12
CA ALA A 69 7.50 5.95 -11.70
C ALA A 69 6.01 6.13 -11.94
N HIS A 70 5.28 5.03 -12.06
CA HIS A 70 3.82 5.06 -12.11
C HIS A 70 3.14 3.97 -11.25
N SER A 71 1.95 4.27 -10.75
CA SER A 71 0.98 3.29 -10.25
C SER A 71 -0.14 3.12 -11.28
N THR A 72 -0.75 1.94 -11.29
CA THR A 72 -1.82 1.63 -12.24
C THR A 72 -2.85 0.66 -11.67
N THR A 73 -4.11 0.92 -12.00
CA THR A 73 -5.23 0.04 -11.63
C THR A 73 -5.47 -1.09 -12.64
N GLN A 74 -4.76 -1.13 -13.76
CA GLN A 74 -5.00 -2.08 -14.87
C GLN A 74 -4.99 -3.54 -14.42
N ALA A 75 -3.96 -3.98 -13.69
CA ALA A 75 -3.88 -5.36 -13.19
C ALA A 75 -5.06 -5.71 -12.26
N THR A 76 -5.45 -4.77 -11.39
CA THR A 76 -6.55 -4.99 -10.43
C THR A 76 -7.90 -5.06 -11.18
N ASN A 77 -8.13 -4.16 -12.12
CA ASN A 77 -9.38 -4.11 -12.88
C ASN A 77 -9.53 -5.34 -13.77
N SER A 78 -8.49 -5.77 -14.49
CA SER A 78 -8.55 -7.00 -15.29
C SER A 78 -8.96 -8.22 -14.47
N LEU A 79 -8.42 -8.36 -13.26
CA LEU A 79 -8.79 -9.46 -12.36
C LEU A 79 -10.24 -9.35 -11.88
N LEU A 80 -10.70 -8.15 -11.52
CA LEU A 80 -12.07 -7.91 -11.04
C LEU A 80 -13.12 -8.04 -12.14
N GLU A 81 -12.79 -7.62 -13.36
CA GLU A 81 -13.70 -7.62 -14.52
C GLU A 81 -13.72 -8.97 -15.24
N GLY A 82 -12.70 -9.81 -15.00
CA GLY A 82 -12.50 -11.10 -15.67
C GLY A 82 -11.82 -10.97 -17.04
N ASP A 83 -11.30 -9.78 -17.36
CA ASP A 83 -10.62 -9.48 -18.62
C ASP A 83 -9.17 -9.96 -18.55
N VAL A 84 -9.01 -11.29 -18.48
CA VAL A 84 -7.72 -11.97 -18.37
C VAL A 84 -7.54 -13.00 -19.49
N SER A 85 -6.29 -13.34 -19.77
CA SER A 85 -5.94 -14.40 -20.71
C SER A 85 -6.21 -15.79 -20.15
N ASN A 86 -6.65 -16.71 -21.02
CA ASN A 86 -6.70 -18.14 -20.71
C ASN A 86 -5.27 -18.67 -20.53
N VAL A 87 -5.07 -19.52 -19.51
CA VAL A 87 -3.74 -19.99 -19.12
C VAL A 87 -3.59 -21.49 -19.30
N GLY A 88 -2.58 -21.88 -20.05
CA GLY A 88 -2.14 -23.27 -20.15
C GLY A 88 -1.18 -23.61 -19.01
N ILE A 89 -1.40 -24.71 -18.30
CA ILE A 89 -0.55 -25.16 -17.19
C ILE A 89 0.06 -26.51 -17.57
N ILE A 90 1.39 -26.59 -17.56
CA ILE A 90 2.12 -27.85 -17.65
C ILE A 90 2.70 -28.17 -16.28
N GLY A 91 2.09 -29.15 -15.62
CA GLY A 91 2.61 -29.75 -14.39
C GLY A 91 3.74 -30.74 -14.68
N MET A 92 4.72 -30.82 -13.79
CA MET A 92 5.85 -31.74 -13.91
C MET A 92 6.15 -32.45 -12.58
N GLY A 93 6.49 -33.73 -12.67
CA GLY A 93 6.88 -34.54 -11.51
C GLY A 93 7.72 -35.75 -11.90
N LYS A 94 8.46 -36.31 -10.93
CA LYS A 94 9.36 -37.45 -11.11
C LYS A 94 9.03 -38.59 -10.15
N GLY A 95 9.28 -39.82 -10.58
CA GLY A 95 9.18 -41.01 -9.74
C GLY A 95 7.80 -41.21 -9.10
N ILE A 96 7.80 -41.57 -7.81
CA ILE A 96 6.58 -41.87 -7.04
C ILE A 96 5.73 -40.61 -6.80
N GLU A 97 6.35 -39.44 -6.73
CA GLU A 97 5.67 -38.17 -6.42
C GLU A 97 4.88 -37.60 -7.61
N LYS A 98 4.99 -38.20 -8.80
CA LYS A 98 4.33 -37.72 -10.02
C LYS A 98 2.81 -37.57 -9.86
N PHE A 99 2.15 -38.52 -9.20
CA PHE A 99 0.70 -38.49 -9.01
C PHE A 99 0.27 -37.32 -8.11
N ARG A 100 1.08 -37.03 -7.09
CA ARG A 100 0.86 -35.89 -6.20
C ARG A 100 1.10 -34.58 -6.94
N ALA A 101 2.21 -34.50 -7.68
CA ALA A 101 2.54 -33.33 -8.50
C ALA A 101 1.41 -33.04 -9.48
N GLU A 102 0.98 -34.05 -10.25
CA GLU A 102 -0.09 -33.94 -11.24
C GLU A 102 -1.39 -33.40 -10.63
N ARG A 103 -1.80 -33.93 -9.47
CA ARG A 103 -2.99 -33.45 -8.75
C ARG A 103 -2.84 -32.04 -8.22
N GLU A 104 -1.66 -31.67 -7.70
CA GLU A 104 -1.42 -30.35 -7.12
C GLU A 104 -1.23 -29.25 -8.19
N THR A 105 -0.73 -29.60 -9.38
CA THR A 105 -0.59 -28.67 -10.52
C THR A 105 -1.82 -28.58 -11.40
N CYS A 106 -2.75 -29.53 -11.29
CA CYS A 106 -4.06 -29.46 -11.95
C CYS A 106 -4.93 -28.42 -11.23
N ILE A 107 -4.80 -27.16 -11.64
CA ILE A 107 -5.57 -26.03 -11.12
C ILE A 107 -6.83 -25.87 -11.99
N PRO A 108 -8.04 -26.04 -11.44
CA PRO A 108 -9.28 -25.77 -12.18
C PRO A 108 -9.43 -24.27 -12.47
N SER A 109 -10.44 -23.90 -13.25
CA SER A 109 -10.79 -22.49 -13.46
C SER A 109 -10.94 -21.78 -12.11
N ILE A 110 -10.33 -20.60 -12.02
CA ILE A 110 -10.21 -19.85 -10.77
C ILE A 110 -11.26 -18.75 -10.82
N GLU A 111 -12.17 -18.71 -9.85
CA GLU A 111 -13.02 -17.53 -9.67
C GLU A 111 -12.12 -16.36 -9.25
N LEU A 112 -12.18 -15.24 -9.97
CA LEU A 112 -11.39 -14.04 -9.68
C LEU A 112 -12.19 -13.02 -8.87
N ALA A 113 -13.43 -12.83 -9.30
CA ALA A 113 -14.47 -12.04 -8.67
C ALA A 113 -15.82 -12.73 -8.92
N LYS A 114 -16.90 -12.26 -8.28
CA LYS A 114 -18.22 -12.87 -8.41
C LYS A 114 -18.60 -13.08 -9.88
N GLU A 115 -18.80 -14.34 -10.27
CA GLU A 115 -19.19 -14.76 -11.63
C GLU A 115 -18.13 -14.47 -12.72
N LYS A 116 -16.88 -14.17 -12.34
CA LYS A 116 -15.75 -13.89 -13.24
C LYS A 116 -14.66 -14.93 -13.02
N PHE A 117 -14.21 -15.57 -14.10
CA PHE A 117 -13.33 -16.73 -14.01
C PHE A 117 -12.08 -16.57 -14.89
N LEU A 118 -10.94 -16.99 -14.37
CA LEU A 118 -9.76 -17.35 -15.14
C LEU A 118 -9.91 -18.80 -15.61
N ILE A 119 -9.95 -19.00 -16.93
CA ILE A 119 -9.98 -20.33 -17.52
C ILE A 119 -8.57 -20.90 -17.61
N THR A 120 -8.41 -22.15 -17.15
CA THR A 120 -7.15 -22.89 -17.17
C THR A 120 -7.31 -24.16 -17.99
N SER A 121 -6.28 -24.48 -18.78
CA SER A 121 -6.15 -25.77 -19.48
C SER A 121 -4.90 -26.47 -18.97
N TYR A 122 -4.98 -27.78 -18.74
CA TYR A 122 -3.94 -28.51 -18.03
C TYR A 122 -3.34 -29.65 -18.86
N ARG A 123 -2.02 -29.84 -18.75
CA ARG A 123 -1.26 -31.00 -19.24
C ARG A 123 -0.22 -31.40 -18.20
N PHE A 124 0.20 -32.66 -18.23
CA PHE A 124 1.23 -33.18 -17.32
C PHE A 124 2.40 -33.79 -18.11
N LEU A 125 3.62 -33.55 -17.62
CA LEU A 125 4.85 -34.09 -18.18
C LEU A 125 5.62 -34.87 -17.11
N ASP A 126 5.71 -36.19 -17.30
CA ASP A 126 6.57 -37.06 -16.49
C ASP A 126 8.04 -36.83 -16.86
N ILE A 127 8.81 -36.34 -15.89
CA ILE A 127 10.24 -35.99 -16.03
C ILE A 127 11.16 -37.02 -15.35
N THR A 128 10.67 -38.22 -15.07
CA THR A 128 11.46 -39.29 -14.40
C THR A 128 12.73 -39.66 -15.16
N LYS A 129 12.73 -39.56 -16.50
CA LYS A 129 13.88 -39.85 -17.36
C LYS A 129 14.62 -38.58 -17.84
N GLY A 130 14.38 -37.44 -17.19
CA GLY A 130 14.76 -36.12 -17.68
C GLY A 130 13.67 -35.48 -18.53
N ILE A 131 13.92 -34.25 -19.02
CA ILE A 131 12.96 -33.48 -19.81
C ILE A 131 13.02 -33.86 -21.30
N ASP A 132 11.87 -34.22 -21.86
CA ASP A 132 11.67 -34.35 -23.30
C ASP A 132 11.09 -33.03 -23.86
N LEU A 133 11.96 -32.21 -24.45
CA LEU A 133 11.56 -30.90 -25.00
C LEU A 133 10.67 -31.01 -26.24
N HIS A 134 10.75 -32.10 -27.02
CA HIS A 134 9.84 -32.31 -28.14
C HIS A 134 8.42 -32.57 -27.63
N LYS A 135 8.27 -33.42 -26.62
CA LYS A 135 7.00 -33.65 -25.95
C LYS A 135 6.49 -32.39 -25.26
N GLY A 136 7.37 -31.66 -24.55
CA GLY A 136 7.03 -30.38 -23.93
C GLY A 136 6.49 -29.35 -24.92
N ARG A 137 7.17 -29.18 -26.06
CA ARG A 137 6.71 -28.31 -27.15
C ARG A 137 5.36 -28.73 -27.70
N LYS A 138 5.14 -30.03 -27.90
CA LYS A 138 3.85 -30.55 -28.36
C LYS A 138 2.73 -30.20 -27.39
N LEU A 139 2.92 -30.48 -26.09
CA LEU A 139 1.92 -30.16 -25.07
C LEU A 139 1.62 -28.65 -25.01
N LEU A 140 2.64 -27.80 -25.17
CA LEU A 140 2.46 -26.36 -25.23
C LEU A 140 1.67 -25.93 -26.48
N ASN A 141 1.96 -26.50 -27.65
CA ASN A 141 1.17 -26.26 -28.86
C ASN A 141 -0.29 -26.70 -28.71
N ASP A 142 -0.55 -27.85 -28.08
CA ASP A 142 -1.91 -28.31 -27.79
C ASP A 142 -2.66 -27.30 -26.91
N LEU A 143 -2.00 -26.73 -25.89
CA LEU A 143 -2.59 -25.68 -25.03
C LEU A 143 -2.87 -24.37 -25.79
N ILE A 144 -2.00 -23.99 -26.72
CA ILE A 144 -2.23 -22.82 -27.60
C ILE A 144 -3.45 -23.07 -28.49
N GLN A 145 -3.60 -24.29 -29.03
CA GLN A 145 -4.77 -24.69 -29.83
C GLN A 145 -6.06 -24.71 -29.00
N ASP A 146 -5.98 -25.02 -27.70
CA ASP A 146 -7.08 -24.88 -26.74
C ASP A 146 -7.44 -23.41 -26.43
N GLY A 147 -6.75 -22.43 -27.04
CA GLY A 147 -7.01 -21.00 -26.87
C GLY A 147 -6.28 -20.35 -25.71
N CYS A 148 -5.22 -20.97 -25.18
CA CYS A 148 -4.38 -20.34 -24.15
C CYS A 148 -3.41 -19.33 -24.77
N SER A 149 -3.41 -18.10 -24.25
CA SER A 149 -2.49 -17.02 -24.67
C SER A 149 -1.35 -16.77 -23.69
N ALA A 150 -1.30 -17.51 -22.58
CA ALA A 150 -0.19 -17.53 -21.65
C ALA A 150 0.02 -18.94 -21.07
N ALA A 151 1.23 -19.22 -20.56
CA ALA A 151 1.59 -20.54 -20.04
C ALA A 151 2.24 -20.49 -18.64
N VAL A 152 2.06 -21.57 -17.88
CA VAL A 152 2.72 -21.82 -16.60
C VAL A 152 3.42 -23.17 -16.63
N PHE A 153 4.68 -23.17 -16.20
CA PHE A 153 5.46 -24.39 -15.99
C PHE A 153 5.68 -24.56 -14.50
N SER A 154 5.21 -25.68 -13.93
CA SER A 154 5.28 -25.89 -12.48
C SER A 154 5.74 -27.32 -12.16
N GLN A 155 6.90 -27.44 -11.55
CA GLN A 155 7.45 -28.73 -11.11
C GLN A 155 7.47 -28.85 -9.58
N ALA A 156 7.32 -30.09 -9.10
CA ALA A 156 7.62 -30.41 -7.71
C ALA A 156 9.09 -30.09 -7.40
N PHE A 157 9.35 -29.53 -6.20
CA PHE A 157 10.69 -29.13 -5.73
C PHE A 157 11.42 -28.09 -6.59
N SER A 158 10.68 -27.29 -7.38
CA SER A 158 11.26 -26.20 -8.16
C SER A 158 11.99 -25.09 -7.40
N PRO A 159 11.69 -24.80 -6.12
CA PRO A 159 12.51 -23.89 -5.33
C PRO A 159 13.96 -24.38 -5.14
N ASP A 160 14.19 -25.70 -5.19
CA ASP A 160 15.50 -26.31 -4.99
C ASP A 160 16.24 -26.46 -6.33
N ASP A 161 15.54 -26.88 -7.37
CA ASP A 161 16.09 -27.05 -8.72
C ASP A 161 15.06 -26.62 -9.77
N PRO A 162 15.19 -25.42 -10.38
CA PRO A 162 14.26 -24.89 -11.38
C PRO A 162 14.52 -25.36 -12.83
N THR A 163 15.47 -26.28 -13.06
CA THR A 163 16.01 -26.61 -14.39
C THR A 163 14.93 -26.88 -15.45
N PHE A 164 13.93 -27.71 -15.14
CA PHE A 164 12.93 -28.10 -16.14
C PHE A 164 11.86 -27.02 -16.39
N GLU A 165 11.52 -26.21 -15.39
CA GLU A 165 10.66 -25.04 -15.61
C GLU A 165 11.32 -24.04 -16.57
N ASN A 166 12.62 -23.77 -16.37
CA ASN A 166 13.38 -22.87 -17.23
C ASN A 166 13.51 -23.39 -18.66
N ALA A 167 13.73 -24.69 -18.83
CA ALA A 167 13.85 -25.29 -20.15
C ALA A 167 12.55 -25.17 -20.97
N LEU A 168 11.37 -25.40 -20.37
CA LEU A 168 10.09 -25.18 -21.06
C LEU A 168 9.77 -23.69 -21.27
N LYS A 169 10.20 -22.82 -20.35
CA LYS A 169 10.09 -21.36 -20.53
C LYS A 169 10.85 -20.85 -21.75
N ASN A 170 12.03 -21.41 -22.03
CA ASN A 170 12.78 -21.12 -23.26
C ASN A 170 12.00 -21.54 -24.51
N VAL A 171 11.38 -22.73 -24.49
CA VAL A 171 10.51 -23.19 -25.60
C VAL A 171 9.32 -22.24 -25.81
N ALA A 172 8.68 -21.77 -24.75
CA ALA A 172 7.59 -20.80 -24.86
C ALA A 172 8.05 -19.46 -25.46
N THR A 173 9.26 -19.02 -25.11
CA THR A 173 9.88 -17.80 -25.66
C THR A 173 10.08 -17.92 -27.18
N GLU A 174 10.57 -19.08 -27.65
CA GLU A 174 10.70 -19.36 -29.09
C GLU A 174 9.36 -19.35 -29.82
N LEU A 175 8.29 -19.83 -29.16
CA LEU A 175 6.92 -19.79 -29.66
C LEU A 175 6.22 -18.44 -29.48
N LYS A 176 6.90 -17.45 -28.88
CA LYS A 176 6.36 -16.11 -28.58
C LYS A 176 5.10 -16.14 -27.70
N ILE A 177 5.00 -17.11 -26.79
CA ILE A 177 3.94 -17.19 -25.80
C ILE A 177 4.47 -16.68 -24.45
N PRO A 178 3.82 -15.66 -23.84
CA PRO A 178 4.14 -15.23 -22.48
C PRO A 178 4.03 -16.39 -21.50
N ALA A 179 5.09 -16.64 -20.73
CA ALA A 179 5.14 -17.78 -19.84
C ALA A 179 5.83 -17.49 -18.51
N VAL A 180 5.36 -18.20 -17.48
CA VAL A 180 5.80 -18.08 -16.09
C VAL A 180 6.34 -19.42 -15.60
N ALA A 181 7.54 -19.42 -15.03
CA ALA A 181 8.04 -20.56 -14.27
C ALA A 181 7.57 -20.45 -12.81
N GLY A 182 7.06 -21.53 -12.23
CA GLY A 182 6.50 -21.54 -10.88
C GLY A 182 7.46 -21.00 -9.81
N HIS A 183 8.73 -21.39 -9.86
CA HIS A 183 9.76 -20.92 -8.91
C HIS A 183 10.01 -19.41 -8.97
N GLU A 184 9.75 -18.78 -10.12
CA GLU A 184 9.96 -17.34 -10.29
C GLU A 184 8.97 -16.50 -9.49
N ILE A 185 7.82 -17.07 -9.14
CA ILE A 185 6.76 -16.42 -8.37
C ILE A 185 7.06 -16.43 -6.88
N SER A 186 7.52 -17.57 -6.35
CA SER A 186 7.85 -17.72 -4.93
C SER A 186 8.82 -18.88 -4.73
N GLY A 187 9.81 -18.66 -3.87
CA GLY A 187 10.74 -19.68 -3.36
C GLY A 187 10.13 -20.57 -2.26
N LEU A 188 8.85 -20.41 -1.94
CA LEU A 188 8.18 -21.25 -0.93
C LEU A 188 7.74 -22.60 -1.50
N TYR A 189 7.78 -23.63 -0.66
CA TYR A 189 7.09 -24.90 -0.90
C TYR A 189 5.56 -24.72 -0.84
N GLY A 190 4.85 -25.64 -1.49
CA GLY A 190 3.39 -25.59 -1.65
C GLY A 190 3.01 -25.48 -3.12
N LEU A 191 3.23 -26.58 -3.86
CA LEU A 191 3.11 -26.65 -5.31
C LEU A 191 1.76 -26.15 -5.82
N LYS A 192 0.65 -26.52 -5.17
CA LYS A 192 -0.70 -26.04 -5.54
C LYS A 192 -0.86 -24.53 -5.44
N VAL A 193 -0.42 -23.93 -4.34
CA VAL A 193 -0.56 -22.47 -4.11
C VAL A 193 0.36 -21.70 -5.04
N ARG A 194 1.58 -22.19 -5.27
CA ARG A 194 2.54 -21.61 -6.22
C ARG A 194 2.02 -21.67 -7.66
N THR A 195 1.53 -22.83 -8.11
CA THR A 195 0.96 -23.01 -9.45
C THR A 195 -0.25 -22.10 -9.67
N ARG A 196 -1.14 -22.00 -8.68
CA ARG A 196 -2.28 -21.07 -8.73
C ARG A 196 -1.86 -19.61 -8.81
N THR A 197 -0.88 -19.20 -8.00
CA THR A 197 -0.35 -17.82 -8.03
C THR A 197 0.30 -17.52 -9.38
N ALA A 198 1.06 -18.48 -9.94
CA ALA A 198 1.65 -18.38 -11.26
C ALA A 198 0.59 -18.29 -12.37
N ALA A 199 -0.52 -19.03 -12.26
CA ALA A 199 -1.62 -18.95 -13.22
C ALA A 199 -2.29 -17.57 -13.22
N ILE A 200 -2.55 -16.99 -12.04
CA ILE A 200 -3.11 -15.63 -11.93
C ILE A 200 -2.12 -14.59 -12.44
N ASN A 201 -0.82 -14.76 -12.19
CA ASN A 201 0.20 -13.87 -12.73
C ASN A 201 0.28 -13.96 -14.27
N ALA A 202 0.24 -15.17 -14.82
CA ALA A 202 0.30 -15.42 -16.26
C ALA A 202 -0.94 -14.88 -17.00
N SER A 203 -2.11 -14.89 -16.36
CA SER A 203 -3.35 -14.45 -17.00
C SER A 203 -3.40 -12.94 -17.30
N ILE A 204 -2.70 -12.12 -16.51
CA ILE A 204 -2.58 -10.67 -16.74
C ILE A 204 -1.30 -10.28 -17.48
N LEU A 205 -0.38 -11.24 -17.67
CA LEU A 205 0.94 -10.98 -18.22
C LEU A 205 0.91 -10.36 -19.63
N PRO A 206 0.12 -10.86 -20.61
CA PRO A 206 0.11 -10.29 -21.96
C PRO A 206 -0.32 -8.81 -21.98
N MET A 207 -1.40 -8.48 -21.26
CA MET A 207 -1.89 -7.10 -21.17
C MET A 207 -0.84 -6.19 -20.52
N MET A 208 -0.26 -6.63 -19.40
CA MET A 208 0.71 -5.81 -18.66
C MET A 208 2.02 -5.63 -19.41
N MET A 209 2.45 -6.61 -20.21
CA MET A 209 3.60 -6.47 -21.12
C MET A 209 3.36 -5.38 -22.17
N ASN A 210 2.16 -5.35 -22.77
CA ASN A 210 1.78 -4.33 -23.75
C ASN A 210 1.74 -2.92 -23.12
N VAL A 211 1.12 -2.79 -21.94
CA VAL A 211 1.09 -1.51 -21.20
C VAL A 211 2.51 -1.04 -20.86
N ALA A 212 3.37 -1.93 -20.36
CA ALA A 212 4.75 -1.60 -20.03
C ALA A 212 5.55 -1.15 -21.26
N GLN A 213 5.41 -1.87 -22.38
CA GLN A 213 6.12 -1.53 -23.62
C GLN A 213 5.68 -0.18 -24.19
N ASN A 214 4.37 0.05 -24.32
CA ASN A 214 3.85 1.33 -24.82
C ASN A 214 4.30 2.49 -23.95
N THR A 215 4.32 2.32 -22.62
CA THR A 215 4.78 3.36 -21.69
C THR A 215 6.29 3.61 -21.81
N GLU A 216 7.10 2.57 -21.99
CA GLU A 216 8.55 2.69 -22.16
C GLU A 216 8.91 3.41 -23.47
N GLU A 217 8.26 3.05 -24.58
CA GLU A 217 8.43 3.71 -25.88
C GLU A 217 8.04 5.18 -25.82
N SER A 218 6.95 5.48 -25.10
CA SER A 218 6.44 6.83 -24.88
C SER A 218 7.41 7.73 -24.12
N ILE A 219 8.04 7.22 -23.05
CA ILE A 219 9.03 7.98 -22.26
C ILE A 219 10.28 8.25 -23.09
N LYS A 220 10.72 7.27 -23.90
CA LYS A 220 11.83 7.45 -24.85
C LYS A 220 11.51 8.52 -25.89
N ALA A 221 10.28 8.56 -26.40
CA ALA A 221 9.83 9.59 -27.35
C ALA A 221 9.80 11.01 -26.73
N ALA A 222 9.63 11.12 -25.40
CA ALA A 222 9.72 12.37 -24.66
C ALA A 222 11.16 12.78 -24.30
N ASP A 223 12.18 12.07 -24.82
CA ASP A 223 13.61 12.33 -24.61
C ASP A 223 14.05 12.25 -23.13
N ILE A 224 13.30 11.49 -22.32
CA ILE A 224 13.61 11.21 -20.91
C ILE A 224 14.42 9.91 -20.84
N SER A 225 15.63 9.98 -20.27
CA SER A 225 16.53 8.83 -20.12
C SER A 225 16.38 8.11 -18.77
N ALA A 226 15.59 8.65 -17.84
CA ALA A 226 15.36 8.05 -16.53
C ALA A 226 14.68 6.66 -16.64
N PRO A 227 15.07 5.69 -15.81
CA PRO A 227 14.43 4.38 -15.81
C PRO A 227 12.97 4.50 -15.35
N LEU A 228 12.06 3.88 -16.11
CA LEU A 228 10.67 3.74 -15.72
C LEU A 228 10.51 2.66 -14.65
N MET A 229 9.92 3.06 -13.53
CA MET A 229 9.57 2.18 -12.43
C MET A 229 8.05 2.04 -12.28
N VAL A 230 7.59 0.96 -11.65
CA VAL A 230 6.17 0.70 -11.38
C VAL A 230 5.98 0.41 -9.90
N MET A 231 4.97 1.06 -9.33
CA MET A 231 4.54 0.86 -7.95
C MET A 231 3.99 -0.55 -7.73
N ARG A 232 4.41 -1.15 -6.63
CA ARG A 232 3.97 -2.44 -6.12
C ARG A 232 2.85 -2.29 -5.10
N SER A 233 2.18 -3.40 -4.89
CA SER A 233 1.12 -3.60 -3.90
C SER A 233 1.56 -3.41 -2.44
N ASP A 234 2.86 -3.39 -2.15
CA ASP A 234 3.45 -3.25 -0.82
C ASP A 234 4.09 -1.86 -0.59
N GLY A 235 3.96 -0.94 -1.54
CA GLY A 235 4.44 0.45 -1.44
C GLY A 235 5.86 0.67 -1.95
N GLY A 236 6.52 -0.37 -2.46
CA GLY A 236 7.78 -0.27 -3.18
C GLY A 236 7.63 -0.05 -4.67
N VAL A 237 8.74 0.03 -5.39
CA VAL A 237 8.76 0.04 -6.86
C VAL A 237 9.64 -1.06 -7.46
N ILE A 238 9.28 -1.49 -8.67
CA ILE A 238 10.04 -2.43 -9.51
C ILE A 238 10.31 -1.86 -10.90
N SER A 239 11.33 -2.39 -11.55
CA SER A 239 11.69 -2.06 -12.93
C SER A 239 10.77 -2.75 -13.95
N MET A 240 10.81 -2.30 -15.20
CA MET A 240 9.97 -2.89 -16.26
C MET A 240 10.28 -4.37 -16.54
N PRO A 241 11.55 -4.84 -16.53
CA PRO A 241 11.85 -6.26 -16.63
C PRO A 241 11.13 -7.10 -15.55
N GLU A 242 11.07 -6.60 -14.32
CA GLU A 242 10.36 -7.30 -13.23
C GLU A 242 8.85 -7.28 -13.41
N VAL A 243 8.27 -6.18 -13.92
CA VAL A 243 6.83 -6.14 -14.28
C VAL A 243 6.51 -7.15 -15.39
N LYS A 244 7.41 -7.34 -16.37
CA LYS A 244 7.27 -8.35 -17.44
C LYS A 244 7.46 -9.79 -16.94
N ARG A 245 7.80 -9.99 -15.66
CA ARG A 245 7.93 -11.30 -15.02
C ARG A 245 6.82 -11.54 -13.99
N ARG A 246 6.57 -10.56 -13.12
CA ARG A 246 5.65 -10.64 -11.96
C ARG A 246 4.64 -9.47 -11.93
N PRO A 247 3.84 -9.24 -12.99
CA PRO A 247 2.86 -8.15 -13.01
C PRO A 247 1.84 -8.23 -11.85
N ILE A 248 1.63 -9.41 -11.27
CA ILE A 248 0.75 -9.59 -10.10
C ILE A 248 1.19 -8.75 -8.90
N GLN A 249 2.46 -8.35 -8.82
CA GLN A 249 2.94 -7.46 -7.75
C GLN A 249 2.35 -6.05 -7.83
N THR A 250 1.74 -5.67 -8.94
CA THR A 250 1.20 -4.32 -9.20
C THR A 250 -0.29 -4.18 -8.85
N ILE A 251 -0.94 -5.25 -8.38
CA ILE A 251 -2.31 -5.17 -7.86
C ILE A 251 -2.36 -4.19 -6.69
N LEU A 252 -3.43 -3.41 -6.54
CA LEU A 252 -3.56 -2.42 -5.46
C LEU A 252 -2.40 -1.39 -5.40
N SER A 253 -1.68 -1.15 -6.50
CA SER A 253 -0.56 -0.19 -6.53
C SER A 253 -0.98 1.26 -6.28
N GLY A 254 -2.19 1.67 -6.69
CA GLY A 254 -2.75 3.00 -6.42
C GLY A 254 -2.91 3.27 -4.91
N PRO A 255 -3.67 2.43 -4.18
CA PRO A 255 -3.76 2.53 -2.72
C PRO A 255 -2.40 2.47 -2.02
N ALA A 256 -1.49 1.61 -2.51
CA ALA A 256 -0.14 1.52 -1.97
C ALA A 256 0.66 2.82 -2.14
N ALA A 257 0.51 3.48 -3.29
CA ALA A 257 1.08 4.80 -3.52
C ALA A 257 0.50 5.84 -2.58
N GLY A 258 -0.81 5.85 -2.36
CA GLY A 258 -1.47 6.76 -1.42
C GLY A 258 -0.91 6.63 -0.01
N VAL A 259 -0.73 5.40 0.49
CA VAL A 259 -0.12 5.13 1.80
C VAL A 259 1.34 5.59 1.85
N ALA A 260 2.12 5.33 0.78
CA ALA A 260 3.50 5.80 0.70
C ALA A 260 3.59 7.35 0.78
N GLY A 261 2.69 8.05 0.09
CA GLY A 261 2.58 9.52 0.17
C GLY A 261 2.11 9.98 1.55
N ALA A 262 1.19 9.26 2.19
CA ALA A 262 0.74 9.56 3.55
C ALA A 262 1.88 9.42 4.58
N LEU A 263 2.68 8.36 4.49
CA LEU A 263 3.83 8.15 5.37
C LEU A 263 4.89 9.26 5.24
N LEU A 264 5.02 9.85 4.05
CA LEU A 264 5.91 11.00 3.83
C LEU A 264 5.46 12.24 4.63
N TYR A 265 4.16 12.54 4.62
CA TYR A 265 3.65 13.79 5.21
C TYR A 265 3.22 13.68 6.66
N SER A 266 2.62 12.55 7.03
CA SER A 266 1.88 12.45 8.29
C SER A 266 2.78 12.38 9.53
N LYS A 267 4.05 11.97 9.38
CA LYS A 267 5.02 11.82 10.49
C LYS A 267 4.42 11.03 11.68
N VAL A 268 3.44 10.16 11.44
CA VAL A 268 2.78 9.37 12.50
C VAL A 268 3.45 8.01 12.67
N SER A 269 3.45 7.51 13.91
CA SER A 269 3.76 6.11 14.19
C SER A 269 2.54 5.23 13.88
N ASP A 270 1.39 5.57 14.44
CA ASP A 270 0.18 4.75 14.38
C ASP A 270 -0.96 5.58 13.80
N GLY A 271 -1.63 5.05 12.77
CA GLY A 271 -2.65 5.79 12.05
C GLY A 271 -3.44 4.92 11.09
N ILE A 272 -4.55 5.48 10.61
CA ILE A 272 -5.36 4.87 9.56
C ILE A 272 -5.43 5.85 8.40
N PHE A 273 -4.89 5.43 7.27
CA PHE A 273 -4.97 6.18 6.03
C PHE A 273 -6.29 5.87 5.32
N ILE A 274 -7.01 6.91 4.92
CA ILE A 274 -8.32 6.85 4.30
C ILE A 274 -8.25 7.64 2.99
N ASP A 275 -8.04 6.93 1.88
CA ASP A 275 -8.01 7.52 0.54
C ASP A 275 -9.42 7.60 -0.03
N VAL A 276 -10.02 8.79 0.01
CA VAL A 276 -11.39 9.03 -0.42
C VAL A 276 -11.40 9.54 -1.86
N GLY A 277 -11.75 8.66 -2.78
CA GLY A 277 -11.94 9.00 -4.19
C GLY A 277 -13.32 9.61 -4.52
N GLY A 278 -13.68 9.54 -5.80
CA GLY A 278 -15.03 9.88 -6.28
C GLY A 278 -16.01 8.70 -6.24
N THR A 279 -15.51 7.46 -6.24
CA THR A 279 -16.33 6.24 -6.34
C THR A 279 -16.15 5.30 -5.16
N SER A 280 -14.92 5.05 -4.75
CA SER A 280 -14.54 4.18 -3.63
C SER A 280 -13.68 4.92 -2.61
N THR A 281 -13.56 4.31 -1.43
CA THR A 281 -12.59 4.71 -0.40
C THR A 281 -11.71 3.51 -0.07
N ASP A 282 -10.40 3.71 -0.07
CA ASP A 282 -9.42 2.70 0.32
C ASP A 282 -8.87 3.02 1.72
N ILE A 283 -8.95 2.06 2.64
CA ILE A 283 -8.57 2.22 4.04
C ILE A 283 -7.38 1.32 4.35
N SER A 284 -6.30 1.90 4.85
CA SER A 284 -5.05 1.18 5.18
C SER A 284 -4.57 1.50 6.58
N VAL A 285 -3.85 0.57 7.19
CA VAL A 285 -3.28 0.74 8.53
C VAL A 285 -1.79 1.08 8.49
N ILE A 286 -1.42 2.04 9.33
CA ILE A 286 -0.04 2.40 9.66
C ILE A 286 0.18 2.05 11.13
N LYS A 287 1.23 1.29 11.43
CA LYS A 287 1.66 0.95 12.79
C LYS A 287 3.18 0.97 12.86
N ASP A 288 3.74 1.55 13.91
CA ASP A 288 5.19 1.70 14.08
C ASP A 288 5.88 2.44 12.92
N GLY A 289 5.18 3.43 12.35
CA GLY A 289 5.63 4.24 11.22
C GLY A 289 5.67 3.49 9.89
N ARG A 290 4.98 2.35 9.79
CA ARG A 290 4.99 1.47 8.61
C ARG A 290 3.60 1.02 8.22
N ALA A 291 3.35 0.93 6.93
CA ALA A 291 2.16 0.30 6.41
C ALA A 291 2.16 -1.21 6.75
N LYS A 292 1.02 -1.76 7.14
CA LYS A 292 0.93 -3.21 7.40
C LYS A 292 0.61 -3.97 6.14
N ILE A 293 1.23 -5.15 6.02
CA ILE A 293 1.08 -6.07 4.90
C ILE A 293 0.35 -7.33 5.33
N LYS A 294 -0.38 -7.94 4.40
CA LYS A 294 -1.06 -9.23 4.55
C LYS A 294 -0.86 -10.09 3.31
N THR A 295 -1.16 -11.37 3.45
CA THR A 295 -1.24 -12.28 2.30
C THR A 295 -2.40 -11.87 1.39
N ALA A 296 -2.12 -11.76 0.10
CA ALA A 296 -3.11 -11.44 -0.92
C ALA A 296 -4.11 -12.59 -1.11
N GLU A 297 -5.33 -12.22 -1.46
CA GLU A 297 -6.41 -13.16 -1.75
C GLU A 297 -7.18 -12.69 -2.98
N ILE A 298 -7.42 -13.60 -3.92
CA ILE A 298 -8.22 -13.37 -5.13
C ILE A 298 -9.27 -14.48 -5.20
N GLY A 299 -10.56 -14.13 -5.32
CA GLY A 299 -11.68 -15.07 -5.35
C GLY A 299 -11.65 -16.15 -4.27
N GLY A 300 -11.33 -15.79 -3.02
CA GLY A 300 -11.26 -16.75 -1.91
C GLY A 300 -9.94 -17.52 -1.80
N HIS A 301 -8.99 -17.28 -2.72
CA HIS A 301 -7.75 -18.04 -2.82
C HIS A 301 -6.53 -17.25 -2.34
N LYS A 302 -5.92 -17.70 -1.25
CA LYS A 302 -4.63 -17.17 -0.77
C LYS A 302 -3.51 -17.41 -1.78
N LEU A 303 -2.66 -16.40 -1.96
CA LEU A 303 -1.57 -16.38 -2.93
C LEU A 303 -0.21 -16.30 -2.22
N TYR A 304 0.87 -16.63 -2.94
CA TYR A 304 2.24 -16.28 -2.52
C TYR A 304 2.58 -14.86 -2.96
N LEU A 305 1.75 -13.92 -2.54
CA LEU A 305 1.94 -12.49 -2.71
C LEU A 305 1.53 -11.81 -1.41
N LYS A 306 2.32 -10.83 -0.98
CA LYS A 306 1.94 -9.93 0.10
C LYS A 306 1.64 -8.56 -0.47
N THR A 307 0.58 -7.95 0.03
CA THR A 307 0.12 -6.62 -0.34
C THR A 307 -0.04 -5.80 0.93
N LEU A 308 -0.15 -4.49 0.83
CA LEU A 308 -0.70 -3.68 1.91
C LEU A 308 -2.08 -4.21 2.31
N ASP A 309 -2.41 -4.12 3.60
CA ASP A 309 -3.76 -4.40 4.08
C ASP A 309 -4.67 -3.22 3.78
N VAL A 310 -5.19 -3.22 2.55
CA VAL A 310 -6.14 -2.24 2.03
C VAL A 310 -7.54 -2.83 2.09
N ARG A 311 -8.48 -2.04 2.63
CA ARG A 311 -9.90 -2.34 2.63
C ARG A 311 -10.64 -1.33 1.79
N THR A 312 -11.20 -1.79 0.68
CA THR A 312 -11.97 -0.94 -0.22
C THR A 312 -13.44 -0.94 0.19
N ALA A 313 -13.99 0.25 0.39
CA ALA A 313 -15.42 0.47 0.57
C ALA A 313 -16.01 1.11 -0.68
N GLY A 314 -17.17 0.61 -1.12
CA GLY A 314 -17.99 1.20 -2.18
C GLY A 314 -18.72 2.47 -1.72
N LEU A 315 -17.99 3.41 -1.16
CA LEU A 315 -18.48 4.71 -0.70
C LEU A 315 -17.36 5.73 -0.83
N ALA A 316 -17.65 6.93 -1.34
CA ALA A 316 -16.70 8.02 -1.46
C ALA A 316 -17.41 9.38 -1.55
N GLY A 317 -16.69 10.44 -1.92
CA GLY A 317 -17.27 11.79 -2.04
C GLY A 317 -18.42 11.88 -3.05
N GLY A 318 -18.36 11.08 -4.12
CA GLY A 318 -19.37 11.05 -5.18
C GLY A 318 -20.53 10.10 -4.99
N SER A 319 -20.61 9.37 -3.87
CA SER A 319 -21.67 8.38 -3.66
C SER A 319 -23.04 9.05 -3.62
N MET A 320 -23.95 8.53 -4.44
CA MET A 320 -25.31 9.05 -4.60
C MET A 320 -26.24 8.61 -3.47
N VAL A 321 -27.24 9.43 -3.19
CA VAL A 321 -28.24 9.17 -2.15
C VAL A 321 -29.32 8.21 -2.65
N ARG A 322 -29.73 7.26 -1.80
CA ARG A 322 -30.86 6.35 -2.04
C ARG A 322 -31.99 6.64 -1.07
N VAL A 323 -33.21 6.72 -1.59
CA VAL A 323 -34.40 7.16 -0.86
C VAL A 323 -35.55 6.20 -1.12
N LYS A 324 -36.27 5.83 -0.06
CA LYS A 324 -37.50 5.04 -0.14
C LYS A 324 -38.58 5.71 0.70
N GLY A 325 -39.68 6.09 0.06
CA GLY A 325 -40.74 6.86 0.72
C GLY A 325 -40.19 8.19 1.26
N LYS A 326 -40.37 8.43 2.56
CA LYS A 326 -39.88 9.63 3.26
C LYS A 326 -38.58 9.40 4.05
N GLU A 327 -37.75 8.44 3.65
CA GLU A 327 -36.49 8.15 4.34
C GLU A 327 -35.30 7.96 3.38
N ILE A 328 -34.16 8.55 3.75
CA ILE A 328 -32.85 8.21 3.17
C ILE A 328 -32.42 6.87 3.73
N ILE A 329 -32.44 5.84 2.89
CA ILE A 329 -32.18 4.46 3.32
C ILE A 329 -30.71 4.08 3.19
N ASP A 330 -29.97 4.69 2.27
CA ASP A 330 -28.57 4.36 2.02
C ASP A 330 -27.85 5.46 1.22
N VAL A 331 -26.51 5.40 1.20
CA VAL A 331 -25.64 6.22 0.36
C VAL A 331 -24.65 5.30 -0.37
N GLY A 332 -24.56 5.45 -1.69
CA GLY A 332 -23.84 4.53 -2.56
C GLY A 332 -24.54 3.17 -2.73
N PRO A 333 -23.87 2.15 -3.30
CA PRO A 333 -22.48 2.20 -3.77
C PRO A 333 -22.29 2.97 -5.09
N ARG A 334 -23.36 3.30 -5.81
CA ARG A 334 -23.23 4.02 -7.08
C ARG A 334 -22.72 5.44 -6.86
N SER A 335 -21.76 5.86 -7.67
CA SER A 335 -21.23 7.22 -7.70
C SER A 335 -21.81 8.04 -8.84
N ALA A 336 -21.84 9.36 -8.64
CA ALA A 336 -22.32 10.32 -9.63
C ALA A 336 -21.51 10.25 -10.94
N HIS A 337 -20.20 10.01 -10.87
CA HIS A 337 -19.35 9.86 -12.05
C HIS A 337 -19.78 8.67 -12.92
N ILE A 338 -19.97 7.49 -12.33
CA ILE A 338 -20.43 6.29 -13.07
C ILE A 338 -21.85 6.48 -13.61
N ALA A 339 -22.68 7.22 -12.86
CA ALA A 339 -24.04 7.56 -13.26
C ALA A 339 -24.12 8.64 -14.36
N GLY A 340 -23.01 9.33 -14.67
CA GLY A 340 -22.97 10.39 -15.68
C GLY A 340 -23.56 11.72 -15.20
N PHE A 341 -23.55 11.99 -13.89
CA PHE A 341 -24.07 13.24 -13.33
C PHE A 341 -22.95 14.11 -12.72
N PRO A 342 -22.99 15.43 -12.94
CA PRO A 342 -22.18 16.37 -12.19
C PRO A 342 -22.63 16.44 -10.72
N TYR A 343 -21.72 16.83 -9.84
CA TYR A 343 -22.01 17.04 -8.43
C TYR A 343 -22.64 18.42 -8.28
N SER A 344 -23.74 18.54 -7.55
CA SER A 344 -24.36 19.86 -7.36
C SER A 344 -23.42 20.86 -6.68
N ALA A 345 -22.55 20.42 -5.77
CA ALA A 345 -21.56 21.30 -5.12
C ALA A 345 -20.53 21.92 -6.07
N PHE A 346 -20.25 21.33 -7.23
CA PHE A 346 -19.30 21.88 -8.20
C PHE A 346 -19.99 22.59 -9.38
N SER A 347 -21.29 22.85 -9.25
CA SER A 347 -22.09 23.56 -10.24
C SER A 347 -22.32 25.01 -9.83
N THR A 348 -22.77 25.85 -10.77
CA THR A 348 -23.09 27.25 -10.50
C THR A 348 -24.44 27.38 -9.79
N SER A 349 -24.63 28.41 -8.98
CA SER A 349 -25.93 28.68 -8.34
C SER A 349 -27.01 29.10 -9.35
N GLU A 350 -26.63 29.53 -10.55
CA GLU A 350 -27.53 29.87 -11.66
C GLU A 350 -28.16 28.64 -12.31
N ASP A 351 -27.41 27.53 -12.42
CA ASP A 351 -27.92 26.24 -12.89
C ASP A 351 -28.93 25.61 -11.90
N MET A 352 -29.00 26.11 -10.66
CA MET A 352 -29.81 25.57 -9.57
C MET A 352 -31.19 26.25 -9.42
N LYS A 353 -31.89 26.45 -10.55
CA LYS A 353 -33.24 27.04 -10.60
C LYS A 353 -34.31 25.99 -10.88
N GLY A 354 -35.46 26.11 -10.21
CA GLY A 354 -36.63 25.25 -10.43
C GLY A 354 -36.32 23.76 -10.23
N LEU A 355 -35.59 23.42 -9.16
CA LEU A 355 -35.11 22.05 -8.95
C LEU A 355 -36.23 21.12 -8.49
N GLU A 356 -36.38 20.01 -9.22
CA GLU A 356 -37.29 18.91 -8.90
C GLU A 356 -36.49 17.63 -8.63
N ILE A 357 -36.84 16.94 -7.55
CA ILE A 357 -36.25 15.64 -7.22
C ILE A 357 -36.95 14.54 -8.00
N TYR A 358 -36.17 13.60 -8.52
CA TYR A 358 -36.71 12.41 -9.18
C TYR A 358 -35.89 11.17 -8.84
N SER A 359 -36.54 10.01 -8.83
CA SER A 359 -35.90 8.72 -8.67
C SER A 359 -35.35 8.20 -10.00
N LEU A 360 -34.22 7.50 -9.95
CA LEU A 360 -33.58 6.94 -11.13
C LEU A 360 -32.91 5.60 -10.86
N LYS A 361 -32.58 4.92 -11.96
CA LYS A 361 -31.77 3.70 -12.01
C LYS A 361 -30.51 4.01 -12.81
N PRO A 362 -29.38 4.33 -12.17
CA PRO A 362 -28.19 4.82 -12.88
C PRO A 362 -27.59 3.83 -13.89
N LYS A 363 -27.61 2.53 -13.57
CA LYS A 363 -27.23 1.43 -14.48
C LYS A 363 -28.29 0.33 -14.47
N ALA A 364 -28.27 -0.53 -15.49
CA ALA A 364 -29.21 -1.64 -15.64
C ALA A 364 -29.23 -2.62 -14.45
N SER A 365 -28.13 -2.75 -13.70
CA SER A 365 -28.04 -3.57 -12.49
C SER A 365 -28.44 -2.85 -11.20
N ASP A 366 -28.62 -1.53 -11.23
CA ASP A 366 -28.92 -0.75 -10.03
C ASP A 366 -30.40 -0.83 -9.62
N PRO A 367 -30.71 -0.63 -8.32
CA PRO A 367 -32.07 -0.34 -7.87
C PRO A 367 -32.58 1.00 -8.40
N LYS A 368 -33.91 1.17 -8.41
CA LYS A 368 -34.62 2.39 -8.86
C LYS A 368 -34.78 3.45 -7.74
N ASP A 369 -34.05 3.30 -6.64
CA ASP A 369 -34.19 4.12 -5.43
C ASP A 369 -33.14 5.22 -5.29
N TYR A 370 -32.26 5.40 -6.29
CA TYR A 370 -31.36 6.55 -6.33
C TYR A 370 -32.13 7.82 -6.64
N VAL A 371 -31.65 8.96 -6.15
CA VAL A 371 -32.26 10.27 -6.44
C VAL A 371 -31.26 11.26 -7.04
N ALA A 372 -31.76 12.12 -7.91
CA ALA A 372 -31.06 13.27 -8.46
C ALA A 372 -32.04 14.46 -8.54
N VAL A 373 -31.51 15.65 -8.78
CA VAL A 373 -32.32 16.85 -9.02
C VAL A 373 -32.20 17.30 -10.45
N LYS A 374 -33.32 17.69 -11.05
CA LYS A 374 -33.39 18.25 -12.41
C LYS A 374 -33.74 19.73 -12.32
N SER A 375 -32.95 20.56 -12.99
CA SER A 375 -33.23 22.00 -13.10
C SER A 375 -34.28 22.29 -14.16
N SER A 376 -34.83 23.51 -14.12
CA SER A 376 -35.75 24.01 -15.15
C SER A 376 -35.15 24.02 -16.57
N THR A 377 -33.82 24.02 -16.68
CA THR A 377 -33.09 23.92 -17.97
C THR A 377 -32.97 22.48 -18.49
N GLY A 378 -33.45 21.50 -17.72
CA GLY A 378 -33.36 20.07 -18.06
C GLY A 378 -32.06 19.39 -17.62
N LYS A 379 -31.04 20.15 -17.20
CA LYS A 379 -29.79 19.60 -16.64
C LYS A 379 -30.06 18.89 -15.31
N SER A 380 -29.44 17.73 -15.12
CA SER A 380 -29.58 16.89 -13.91
C SER A 380 -28.28 16.85 -13.11
N PHE A 381 -28.41 16.88 -11.79
CA PHE A 381 -27.30 16.94 -10.85
C PHE A 381 -27.48 15.88 -9.76
N ALA A 382 -26.38 15.24 -9.37
CA ALA A 382 -26.38 14.29 -8.26
C ALA A 382 -26.30 15.03 -6.91
N ILE A 383 -27.05 14.52 -5.94
CA ILE A 383 -26.83 14.80 -4.52
C ILE A 383 -25.84 13.74 -4.00
N THR A 384 -24.70 14.19 -3.48
CA THR A 384 -23.62 13.31 -3.02
C THR A 384 -23.17 13.62 -1.59
N VAL A 385 -22.27 12.79 -1.05
CA VAL A 385 -21.59 13.01 0.23
C VAL A 385 -20.84 14.35 0.24
N THR A 386 -20.10 14.66 -0.83
CA THR A 386 -19.41 15.96 -0.97
C THR A 386 -20.40 17.13 -0.98
N CYS A 387 -21.58 16.97 -1.58
CA CYS A 387 -22.62 18.00 -1.55
C CYS A 387 -23.14 18.24 -0.13
N ALA A 388 -23.41 17.17 0.64
CA ALA A 388 -23.84 17.29 2.02
C ALA A 388 -22.79 17.98 2.91
N ALA A 389 -21.50 17.63 2.76
CA ALA A 389 -20.42 18.27 3.50
C ALA A 389 -20.29 19.78 3.21
N ASN A 390 -20.41 20.17 1.94
CA ASN A 390 -20.39 21.57 1.53
C ASN A 390 -21.63 22.34 2.02
N ALA A 391 -22.82 21.75 1.94
CA ALA A 391 -24.05 22.37 2.44
C ALA A 391 -23.99 22.73 3.94
N LEU A 392 -23.32 21.88 4.72
CA LEU A 392 -23.05 22.04 6.15
C LEU A 392 -21.79 22.88 6.48
N ASN A 393 -21.11 23.43 5.46
CA ASN A 393 -19.88 24.20 5.61
C ASN A 393 -18.77 23.43 6.37
N LYS A 394 -18.64 22.12 6.11
CA LYS A 394 -17.63 21.25 6.75
C LYS A 394 -16.32 21.17 5.98
N VAL A 395 -16.34 21.51 4.69
CA VAL A 395 -15.14 21.51 3.84
C VAL A 395 -14.45 22.87 3.93
N LYS A 396 -13.13 22.88 4.15
CA LYS A 396 -12.35 24.11 4.31
C LYS A 396 -12.12 24.79 2.95
N GLN A 397 -12.08 26.12 2.93
CA GLN A 397 -11.67 26.86 1.74
C GLN A 397 -10.25 26.47 1.33
N GLY A 398 -10.05 26.23 0.03
CA GLY A 398 -8.77 25.76 -0.53
C GLY A 398 -8.61 24.23 -0.55
N ASP A 399 -9.50 23.47 0.08
CA ASP A 399 -9.54 22.01 -0.05
C ASP A 399 -10.09 21.60 -1.43
N TYR A 400 -9.61 20.47 -1.98
CA TYR A 400 -10.09 19.99 -3.28
C TYR A 400 -11.60 19.68 -3.30
N ALA A 401 -12.18 19.24 -2.18
CA ALA A 401 -13.60 18.98 -2.07
C ALA A 401 -14.44 20.26 -1.89
N PHE A 402 -13.82 21.44 -1.79
CA PHE A 402 -14.50 22.70 -1.55
C PHE A 402 -15.31 23.10 -2.78
N GLY A 403 -16.62 23.20 -2.60
CA GLY A 403 -17.57 23.54 -3.66
C GLY A 403 -18.45 24.73 -3.28
N ASN A 404 -19.37 25.08 -4.17
CA ASN A 404 -20.36 26.11 -3.97
C ASN A 404 -21.43 25.63 -2.96
N ARG A 405 -21.36 26.17 -1.74
CA ARG A 405 -22.32 25.88 -0.66
C ARG A 405 -23.76 26.22 -1.02
N GLU A 406 -24.01 27.34 -1.69
CA GLU A 406 -25.35 27.76 -2.08
C GLU A 406 -25.98 26.76 -3.06
N SER A 407 -25.21 26.35 -4.06
CA SER A 407 -25.59 25.33 -5.03
C SER A 407 -25.91 24.00 -4.36
N ALA A 408 -25.06 23.55 -3.44
CA ALA A 408 -25.28 22.33 -2.67
C ALA A 408 -26.56 22.39 -1.82
N ARG A 409 -26.85 23.54 -1.17
CA ARG A 409 -28.07 23.74 -0.38
C ARG A 409 -29.33 23.75 -1.24
N LYS A 410 -29.33 24.48 -2.36
CA LYS A 410 -30.44 24.50 -3.32
C LYS A 410 -30.75 23.09 -3.86
N ALA A 411 -29.72 22.31 -4.17
CA ALA A 411 -29.89 20.93 -4.61
C ALA A 411 -30.45 19.98 -3.53
N LEU A 412 -30.21 20.25 -2.25
CA LEU A 412 -30.76 19.46 -1.15
C LEU A 412 -32.20 19.86 -0.78
N GLU A 413 -32.65 21.05 -1.15
CA GLU A 413 -33.96 21.59 -0.77
C GLU A 413 -35.15 20.73 -1.26
N PRO A 414 -35.19 20.23 -2.52
CA PRO A 414 -36.27 19.33 -2.94
C PRO A 414 -36.31 18.03 -2.13
N LEU A 415 -35.14 17.48 -1.79
CA LEU A 415 -35.04 16.29 -0.93
C LEU A 415 -35.51 16.61 0.49
N ALA A 416 -35.11 17.74 1.06
CA ALA A 416 -35.54 18.21 2.38
C ALA A 416 -37.06 18.39 2.48
N ARG A 417 -37.67 19.02 1.47
CA ARG A 417 -39.14 19.14 1.37
C ARG A 417 -39.83 17.79 1.28
N MET A 418 -39.31 16.87 0.46
CA MET A 418 -39.89 15.53 0.30
C MET A 418 -39.85 14.72 1.62
N LEU A 419 -38.80 14.89 2.42
CA LEU A 419 -38.58 14.19 3.68
C LEU A 419 -39.20 14.87 4.90
N ASP A 420 -39.78 16.07 4.74
CA ASP A 420 -40.27 16.93 5.84
C ASP A 420 -39.18 17.21 6.90
N LYS A 421 -38.00 17.62 6.43
CA LYS A 421 -36.82 17.91 7.25
C LYS A 421 -36.14 19.19 6.79
N SER A 422 -35.29 19.76 7.66
CA SER A 422 -34.38 20.83 7.25
C SER A 422 -33.27 20.30 6.34
N ILE A 423 -32.70 21.18 5.51
CA ILE A 423 -31.53 20.87 4.66
C ILE A 423 -30.37 20.32 5.51
N ASP A 424 -30.15 20.89 6.69
CA ASP A 424 -29.05 20.51 7.57
C ASP A 424 -29.23 19.09 8.12
N GLN A 425 -30.46 18.73 8.54
CA GLN A 425 -30.79 17.35 8.98
C GLN A 425 -30.63 16.34 7.85
N VAL A 426 -31.01 16.69 6.62
CA VAL A 426 -30.82 15.83 5.44
C VAL A 426 -29.34 15.64 5.14
N ALA A 427 -28.57 16.72 5.12
CA ALA A 427 -27.13 16.66 4.88
C ALA A 427 -26.40 15.85 5.95
N GLU A 428 -26.75 16.03 7.23
CA GLU A 428 -26.15 15.26 8.33
C GLU A 428 -26.50 13.78 8.22
N LYS A 429 -27.75 13.43 7.88
CA LYS A 429 -28.15 12.05 7.64
C LYS A 429 -27.38 11.40 6.49
N ILE A 430 -27.10 12.12 5.40
CA ILE A 430 -26.27 11.63 4.28
C ILE A 430 -24.85 11.35 4.76
N LEU A 431 -24.24 12.28 5.50
CA LEU A 431 -22.88 12.09 6.04
C LEU A 431 -22.82 10.95 7.06
N ASP A 432 -23.84 10.80 7.91
CA ASP A 432 -23.92 9.72 8.90
C ASP A 432 -24.02 8.34 8.24
N LEU A 433 -24.90 8.18 7.25
CA LEU A 433 -25.05 6.93 6.51
C LEU A 433 -23.80 6.58 5.71
N GLY A 434 -23.16 7.58 5.09
CA GLY A 434 -21.88 7.39 4.43
C GLY A 434 -20.81 6.95 5.42
N SER A 435 -20.56 7.76 6.45
CA SER A 435 -19.49 7.53 7.43
C SER A 435 -19.62 6.20 8.16
N LYS A 436 -20.85 5.73 8.44
CA LYS A 436 -21.08 4.46 9.13
C LYS A 436 -20.38 3.27 8.47
N LYS A 437 -20.38 3.19 7.14
CA LYS A 437 -19.73 2.08 6.41
C LYS A 437 -18.21 2.10 6.59
N LEU A 438 -17.61 3.29 6.58
CA LEU A 438 -16.17 3.47 6.74
C LEU A 438 -15.74 3.23 8.20
N ILE A 439 -16.51 3.73 9.18
CA ILE A 439 -16.25 3.54 10.62
C ILE A 439 -16.15 2.05 10.96
N LEU A 440 -17.03 1.20 10.41
CA LEU A 440 -16.97 -0.24 10.64
C LEU A 440 -15.66 -0.88 10.18
N GLU A 441 -15.12 -0.46 9.04
CA GLU A 441 -13.83 -0.97 8.55
C GLU A 441 -12.63 -0.42 9.33
N ILE A 442 -12.71 0.85 9.73
CA ILE A 442 -11.71 1.48 10.60
C ILE A 442 -11.65 0.74 11.95
N ASP A 443 -12.79 0.51 12.61
CA ASP A 443 -12.85 -0.20 13.90
C ASP A 443 -12.29 -1.62 13.82
N LYS A 444 -12.57 -2.33 12.72
CA LYS A 444 -11.97 -3.65 12.49
C LYS A 444 -10.44 -3.57 12.34
N LEU A 445 -9.90 -2.60 11.59
CA LEU A 445 -8.44 -2.42 11.47
C LEU A 445 -7.79 -2.07 12.81
N ILE A 446 -8.41 -1.20 13.61
CA ILE A 446 -7.95 -0.87 14.97
C ILE A 446 -7.81 -2.14 15.80
N LYS A 447 -8.83 -3.02 15.74
CA LYS A 447 -8.85 -4.29 16.47
C LYS A 447 -7.82 -5.29 15.93
N ASP A 448 -7.78 -5.51 14.62
CA ASP A 448 -6.95 -6.54 14.00
C ASP A 448 -5.45 -6.28 14.21
N TYR A 449 -5.05 -5.01 14.36
CA TYR A 449 -3.67 -4.61 14.58
C TYR A 449 -3.36 -4.15 16.01
N ASN A 450 -4.31 -4.26 16.94
CA ASN A 450 -4.18 -3.76 18.32
C ASN A 450 -3.60 -2.34 18.35
N LEU A 451 -4.23 -1.41 17.62
CA LEU A 451 -3.83 -0.01 17.64
C LEU A 451 -4.36 0.66 18.92
N ASP A 452 -3.52 1.48 19.54
CA ASP A 452 -3.89 2.24 20.72
C ASP A 452 -4.80 3.41 20.34
N ARG A 453 -6.09 3.32 20.66
CA ARG A 453 -7.10 4.34 20.31
C ARG A 453 -6.76 5.73 20.83
N GLU A 454 -5.94 5.86 21.87
CA GLU A 454 -5.50 7.16 22.34
C GLU A 454 -4.56 7.83 21.34
N ASN A 455 -3.74 7.09 20.62
CA ASN A 455 -2.65 7.63 19.81
C ASN A 455 -2.86 7.52 18.29
N ILE A 456 -4.02 7.03 17.85
CA ILE A 456 -4.35 6.89 16.43
C ILE A 456 -4.74 8.23 15.81
N VAL A 457 -4.17 8.51 14.65
CA VAL A 457 -4.57 9.61 13.77
C VAL A 457 -5.23 9.05 12.51
N LEU A 458 -6.40 9.58 12.14
CA LEU A 458 -7.01 9.34 10.82
C LEU A 458 -6.41 10.31 9.81
N ILE A 459 -5.82 9.79 8.74
CA ILE A 459 -5.13 10.57 7.70
C ILE A 459 -5.92 10.48 6.41
N GLY A 460 -6.41 11.61 5.91
CA GLY A 460 -7.19 11.69 4.69
C GLY A 460 -6.33 11.91 3.44
N GLY A 461 -6.48 11.02 2.47
CA GLY A 461 -5.98 11.14 1.10
C GLY A 461 -7.12 11.22 0.08
N GLY A 462 -6.82 11.60 -1.15
CA GLY A 462 -7.77 11.65 -2.25
C GLY A 462 -8.66 12.89 -2.24
N GLY A 463 -9.29 13.19 -3.38
CA GLY A 463 -10.06 14.42 -3.58
C GLY A 463 -11.29 14.57 -2.67
N GLY A 464 -11.82 13.47 -2.11
CA GLY A 464 -12.96 13.49 -1.19
C GLY A 464 -12.60 13.57 0.29
N ALA A 465 -11.30 13.60 0.64
CA ALA A 465 -10.83 13.53 2.02
C ALA A 465 -11.47 14.58 2.93
N GLY A 466 -11.46 15.83 2.49
CA GLY A 466 -11.99 16.98 3.24
C GLY A 466 -13.48 16.89 3.56
N ALA A 467 -14.24 16.10 2.80
CA ALA A 467 -15.67 15.90 3.04
C ALA A 467 -15.97 14.84 4.12
N LEU A 468 -15.16 13.78 4.21
CA LEU A 468 -15.46 12.61 5.03
C LEU A 468 -14.54 12.45 6.24
N VAL A 469 -13.23 12.61 6.08
CA VAL A 469 -12.26 12.22 7.12
C VAL A 469 -12.40 13.04 8.39
N PRO A 470 -12.49 14.38 8.35
CA PRO A 470 -12.74 15.17 9.57
C PRO A 470 -14.06 14.83 10.26
N TYR A 471 -15.09 14.48 9.47
CA TYR A 471 -16.40 14.11 10.00
C TYR A 471 -16.36 12.76 10.73
N ILE A 472 -15.71 11.76 10.12
CA ILE A 472 -15.48 10.43 10.70
C ILE A 472 -14.67 10.55 11.99
N ALA A 473 -13.54 11.28 11.95
CA ALA A 473 -12.68 11.48 13.11
C ALA A 473 -13.46 12.08 14.30
N LYS A 474 -14.29 13.10 14.03
CA LYS A 474 -15.16 13.69 15.05
C LYS A 474 -16.17 12.68 15.62
N LYS A 475 -16.81 11.87 14.78
CA LYS A 475 -17.77 10.84 15.23
C LYS A 475 -17.11 9.74 16.06
N MET A 476 -15.85 9.42 15.79
CA MET A 476 -15.09 8.41 16.51
C MET A 476 -14.34 8.95 17.73
N GLY A 477 -14.30 10.27 17.93
CA GLY A 477 -13.49 10.89 18.99
C GLY A 477 -11.98 10.77 18.77
N LEU A 478 -11.54 10.70 17.51
CA LEU A 478 -10.14 10.54 17.11
C LEU A 478 -9.58 11.85 16.51
N GLU A 479 -8.25 11.98 16.47
CA GLU A 479 -7.61 13.04 15.69
C GLU A 479 -7.76 12.74 14.19
N GLY A 480 -8.16 13.73 13.41
CA GLY A 480 -8.35 13.61 11.96
C GLY A 480 -7.63 14.72 11.22
N VAL A 481 -6.75 14.35 10.30
CA VAL A 481 -5.94 15.27 9.49
C VAL A 481 -6.15 14.95 8.02
N VAL A 482 -6.34 15.98 7.20
CA VAL A 482 -6.28 15.84 5.74
C VAL A 482 -4.85 16.13 5.32
N ALA A 483 -4.23 15.21 4.59
CA ALA A 483 -2.83 15.35 4.19
C ALA A 483 -2.64 16.57 3.26
N PRO A 484 -1.50 17.26 3.33
CA PRO A 484 -1.13 18.24 2.31
C PRO A 484 -1.16 17.60 0.92
N ASN A 485 -1.66 18.34 -0.07
CA ASN A 485 -1.79 17.86 -1.46
C ASN A 485 -2.55 16.52 -1.57
N HIS A 486 -3.50 16.26 -0.65
CA HIS A 486 -4.24 15.00 -0.57
C HIS A 486 -4.85 14.55 -1.92
N ALA A 487 -5.26 15.48 -2.77
CA ALA A 487 -5.85 15.18 -4.08
C ALA A 487 -4.91 14.45 -5.05
N VAL A 488 -3.59 14.60 -4.89
CA VAL A 488 -2.54 13.99 -5.72
C VAL A 488 -1.56 13.14 -4.89
N ILE A 489 -1.97 12.74 -3.67
CA ILE A 489 -1.10 12.04 -2.71
C ILE A 489 -0.52 10.74 -3.25
N SER A 490 -1.29 10.00 -4.06
CA SER A 490 -0.82 8.77 -4.69
C SER A 490 0.33 9.06 -5.67
N ALA A 491 0.19 10.06 -6.54
CA ALA A 491 1.27 10.46 -7.45
C ALA A 491 2.53 10.93 -6.68
N ILE A 492 2.36 11.60 -5.54
CA ILE A 492 3.47 11.97 -4.64
C ILE A 492 4.14 10.71 -4.07
N GLY A 493 3.36 9.76 -3.57
CA GLY A 493 3.88 8.49 -3.07
C GLY A 493 4.64 7.71 -4.14
N VAL A 494 4.16 7.73 -5.38
CA VAL A 494 4.88 7.19 -6.54
C VAL A 494 6.22 7.91 -6.76
N ALA A 495 6.23 9.24 -6.81
CA ALA A 495 7.46 10.02 -7.03
C ALA A 495 8.51 9.76 -5.92
N MET A 496 8.04 9.49 -4.71
CA MET A 496 8.85 9.42 -3.49
C MET A 496 9.18 7.99 -3.04
N SER A 497 8.64 7.00 -3.73
CA SER A 497 8.81 5.58 -3.45
C SER A 497 10.27 5.14 -3.48
N LEU A 498 10.55 4.12 -2.68
CA LEU A 498 11.84 3.45 -2.60
C LEU A 498 11.74 2.10 -3.31
N VAL A 499 12.87 1.62 -3.81
CA VAL A 499 12.98 0.24 -4.26
C VAL A 499 12.77 -0.64 -3.03
N HIS A 500 11.93 -1.66 -3.18
CA HIS A 500 11.66 -2.61 -2.12
C HIS A 500 11.57 -4.00 -2.72
N ASP A 501 12.19 -4.98 -2.05
CA ASP A 501 11.93 -6.37 -2.36
C ASP A 501 11.93 -7.25 -1.12
N VAL A 502 11.26 -8.38 -1.24
CA VAL A 502 11.12 -9.38 -0.18
C VAL A 502 11.56 -10.73 -0.74
N VAL A 503 12.62 -11.27 -0.15
CA VAL A 503 13.08 -12.62 -0.41
C VAL A 503 12.64 -13.49 0.77
N GLU A 504 12.09 -14.65 0.48
CA GLU A 504 11.65 -15.61 1.49
C GLU A 504 12.07 -17.02 1.10
N ARG A 505 12.46 -17.81 2.11
CA ARG A 505 12.81 -19.23 1.98
C ARG A 505 12.21 -20.01 3.13
N MET A 506 11.89 -21.27 2.87
CA MET A 506 11.54 -22.21 3.92
C MET A 506 12.80 -22.89 4.45
N VAL A 507 13.14 -22.66 5.71
CA VAL A 507 14.32 -23.22 6.39
C VAL A 507 13.87 -23.79 7.74
N VAL A 508 14.11 -25.09 7.94
CA VAL A 508 13.84 -25.75 9.21
C VAL A 508 14.96 -25.42 10.18
N ALA A 509 14.64 -24.78 11.30
CA ALA A 509 15.61 -24.31 12.31
C ALA A 509 16.76 -23.46 11.67
N PRO A 510 16.48 -22.19 11.33
CA PRO A 510 17.43 -21.33 10.63
C PRO A 510 18.77 -21.22 11.36
N LYS A 511 19.88 -21.37 10.64
CA LYS A 511 21.23 -21.13 11.15
C LYS A 511 21.71 -19.73 10.76
N GLU A 512 22.80 -19.28 11.37
CA GLU A 512 23.43 -18.00 11.06
C GLU A 512 23.71 -17.84 9.55
N ASN A 513 24.23 -18.87 8.88
CA ASN A 513 24.47 -18.83 7.44
C ASN A 513 23.19 -18.63 6.61
N ASP A 514 22.06 -19.21 7.02
CA ASP A 514 20.79 -19.05 6.31
C ASP A 514 20.30 -17.59 6.40
N ILE A 515 20.48 -16.97 7.57
CA ILE A 515 20.14 -15.56 7.81
C ILE A 515 21.03 -14.63 6.98
N LEU A 516 22.33 -14.93 6.88
CA LEU A 516 23.28 -14.16 6.09
C LEU A 516 22.99 -14.28 4.59
N GLU A 517 22.75 -15.51 4.09
CA GLU A 517 22.49 -15.74 2.66
C GLU A 517 21.21 -15.03 2.21
N ILE A 518 20.10 -15.18 2.95
CA ILE A 518 18.85 -14.53 2.57
C ILE A 518 18.94 -13.00 2.66
N ARG A 519 19.69 -12.48 3.62
CA ARG A 519 19.97 -11.04 3.73
C ARG A 519 20.71 -10.54 2.49
N GLN A 520 21.76 -11.26 2.07
CA GLN A 520 22.54 -10.93 0.88
C GLN A 520 21.67 -10.96 -0.37
N LEU A 521 20.85 -12.01 -0.55
CA LEU A 521 19.93 -12.11 -1.69
C LEU A 521 18.94 -10.95 -1.75
N ALA A 522 18.38 -10.53 -0.61
CA ALA A 522 17.48 -9.38 -0.58
C ALA A 522 18.20 -8.06 -0.93
N GLN A 523 19.44 -7.89 -0.47
CA GLN A 523 20.27 -6.74 -0.82
C GLN A 523 20.62 -6.72 -2.32
N GLU A 524 21.07 -7.84 -2.88
CA GLU A 524 21.36 -7.99 -4.30
C GLU A 524 20.13 -7.74 -5.17
N SER A 525 18.95 -8.19 -4.72
CA SER A 525 17.70 -7.97 -5.43
C SER A 525 17.39 -6.48 -5.60
N VAL A 526 17.44 -5.68 -4.52
CA VAL A 526 17.16 -4.24 -4.62
C VAL A 526 18.29 -3.47 -5.33
N ILE A 527 19.54 -3.91 -5.26
CA ILE A 527 20.64 -3.35 -6.08
C ILE A 527 20.39 -3.60 -7.56
N GLY A 528 19.96 -4.80 -7.94
CA GLY A 528 19.59 -5.15 -9.31
C GLY A 528 18.41 -4.32 -9.84
N MET A 529 17.57 -3.79 -8.94
CA MET A 529 16.50 -2.84 -9.25
C MET A 529 16.94 -1.37 -9.25
N GLY A 530 18.23 -1.09 -9.03
CA GLY A 530 18.82 0.24 -9.09
C GLY A 530 18.99 0.95 -7.75
N ALA A 531 18.80 0.26 -6.61
CA ALA A 531 19.07 0.86 -5.29
C ALA A 531 20.59 1.08 -5.08
N LEU A 532 20.95 2.22 -4.50
CA LEU A 532 22.33 2.50 -4.11
C LEU A 532 22.70 1.69 -2.87
N PRO A 533 23.83 0.93 -2.88
CA PRO A 533 24.21 0.03 -1.79
C PRO A 533 24.17 0.67 -0.38
N GLU A 534 24.65 1.90 -0.27
CA GLU A 534 24.72 2.65 0.98
C GLU A 534 23.35 3.09 1.53
N SER A 535 22.31 3.09 0.69
CA SER A 535 20.95 3.45 1.08
C SER A 535 20.12 2.28 1.58
N ILE A 536 20.63 1.04 1.45
CA ILE A 536 19.84 -0.17 1.68
C ILE A 536 19.68 -0.45 3.17
N GLU A 537 18.45 -0.78 3.55
CA GLU A 537 18.08 -1.33 4.85
C GLU A 537 17.47 -2.70 4.64
N VAL A 538 17.90 -3.70 5.43
CA VAL A 538 17.34 -5.06 5.37
C VAL A 538 16.78 -5.44 6.72
N LYS A 539 15.50 -5.83 6.75
CA LYS A 539 14.82 -6.41 7.91
C LYS A 539 14.71 -7.92 7.74
N ILE A 540 15.05 -8.66 8.79
CA ILE A 540 14.86 -10.11 8.85
C ILE A 540 13.63 -10.42 9.71
N GLU A 541 12.77 -11.31 9.24
CA GLU A 541 11.62 -11.86 9.97
C GLU A 541 11.69 -13.38 9.95
N ILE A 542 11.53 -14.02 11.11
CA ILE A 542 11.55 -15.48 11.25
C ILE A 542 10.18 -15.94 11.74
N GLU A 543 9.46 -16.66 10.87
CA GLU A 543 8.18 -17.30 11.21
C GLU A 543 8.44 -18.76 11.60
N ALA A 544 8.96 -19.00 12.81
CA ALA A 544 9.40 -20.32 13.28
C ALA A 544 8.34 -21.43 13.09
N LYS A 545 7.07 -21.12 13.39
CA LYS A 545 5.95 -22.08 13.22
C LYS A 545 5.72 -22.54 11.77
N LYS A 546 6.18 -21.74 10.80
CA LYS A 546 6.07 -22.03 9.36
C LYS A 546 7.40 -22.42 8.74
N ASN A 547 8.49 -22.44 9.51
CA ASN A 547 9.85 -22.59 9.02
C ASN A 547 10.17 -21.58 7.91
N ILE A 548 9.68 -20.34 7.98
CA ILE A 548 9.96 -19.32 6.94
C ILE A 548 10.92 -18.29 7.51
N ILE A 549 12.01 -18.06 6.79
CA ILE A 549 12.85 -16.88 6.97
C ILE A 549 12.59 -15.91 5.83
N ARG A 550 12.44 -14.63 6.16
CA ARG A 550 12.16 -13.55 5.23
C ARG A 550 13.17 -12.42 5.41
N ALA A 551 13.71 -11.92 4.31
CA ALA A 551 14.47 -10.69 4.26
C ALA A 551 13.73 -9.66 3.40
N SER A 552 13.40 -8.53 4.00
CA SER A 552 12.78 -7.38 3.33
C SER A 552 13.81 -6.27 3.21
N ALA A 553 14.21 -5.96 1.98
CA ALA A 553 15.19 -4.91 1.68
C ALA A 553 14.49 -3.68 1.09
N THR A 554 14.91 -2.49 1.50
CA THR A 554 14.44 -1.20 0.96
C THR A 554 15.63 -0.30 0.67
N GLY A 555 15.65 0.39 -0.47
CA GLY A 555 16.74 1.29 -0.84
C GLY A 555 16.30 2.42 -1.79
N ALA A 556 17.07 3.50 -1.83
CA ALA A 556 16.83 4.63 -2.73
C ALA A 556 17.59 4.44 -4.05
N THR A 557 16.99 4.84 -5.17
CA THR A 557 17.66 4.81 -6.49
C THR A 557 18.68 5.93 -6.69
N GLU A 558 18.63 6.95 -5.83
CA GLU A 558 19.58 8.05 -5.81
C GLU A 558 19.87 8.46 -4.36
N LEU A 559 21.10 8.93 -4.12
CA LEU A 559 21.48 9.51 -2.86
C LEU A 559 20.68 10.78 -2.68
N ARG A 560 19.73 10.74 -1.73
CA ARG A 560 19.03 11.94 -1.31
C ARG A 560 20.10 12.85 -0.70
N LEU A 561 20.42 13.95 -1.40
CA LEU A 561 21.02 15.13 -0.78
C LEU A 561 19.94 15.74 0.13
N LYS A 562 19.52 15.01 1.17
CA LYS A 562 18.67 15.58 2.21
C LYS A 562 19.46 16.72 2.82
N ASP A 563 18.84 17.89 2.87
CA ASP A 563 19.40 19.06 3.53
C ASP A 563 20.05 18.65 4.84
N LYS A 564 21.37 18.83 4.93
CA LYS A 564 22.09 18.82 6.21
C LYS A 564 21.54 19.89 7.17
N ASN A 565 20.68 20.80 6.68
CA ASN A 565 20.07 21.91 7.40
C ASN A 565 18.69 21.62 8.02
N ALA A 566 18.12 20.42 7.88
CA ALA A 566 16.79 20.08 8.42
C ALA A 566 16.82 19.53 9.86
N GLU A 567 17.87 19.81 10.64
CA GLU A 567 17.97 19.36 12.02
C GLU A 567 17.05 20.20 12.93
N VAL A 568 16.02 19.55 13.45
CA VAL A 568 15.09 20.17 14.40
C VAL A 568 15.79 20.28 15.76
N SER A 569 15.66 21.41 16.44
CA SER A 569 16.23 21.59 17.78
C SER A 569 15.71 20.52 18.76
N GLN A 570 16.53 20.14 19.72
CA GLN A 570 16.15 19.15 20.72
C GLN A 570 14.93 19.60 21.55
N GLU A 571 14.74 20.91 21.75
CA GLU A 571 13.54 21.49 22.39
C GLU A 571 12.27 21.25 21.56
N ASN A 572 12.35 21.45 20.24
CA ASN A 572 11.22 21.17 19.35
C ASN A 572 10.92 19.67 19.30
N LYS A 573 11.94 18.81 19.28
CA LYS A 573 11.75 17.35 19.40
C LYS A 573 11.09 16.99 20.74
N LYS A 574 11.48 17.63 21.84
CA LYS A 574 10.85 17.46 23.16
C LYS A 574 9.37 17.84 23.14
N ALA A 575 9.01 18.93 22.46
CA ALA A 575 7.61 19.33 22.28
C ALA A 575 6.81 18.32 21.46
N VAL A 576 7.40 17.77 20.38
CA VAL A 576 6.79 16.66 19.62
C VAL A 576 6.59 15.43 20.51
N ALA A 577 7.58 15.07 21.33
CA ALA A 577 7.49 13.96 22.28
C ALA A 577 6.35 14.17 23.28
N ALA A 578 6.24 15.37 23.85
CA ALA A 578 5.20 15.74 24.81
C ALA A 578 3.80 15.66 24.19
N LYS A 579 3.61 16.22 22.98
CA LYS A 579 2.36 16.11 22.22
C LYS A 579 2.01 14.64 21.97
N SER A 580 2.98 13.84 21.53
CA SER A 580 2.78 12.41 21.23
C SER A 580 2.52 11.55 22.47
N MET A 581 2.97 11.97 23.66
CA MET A 581 2.70 11.32 24.94
C MET A 581 1.48 11.92 25.66
N LYS A 582 0.83 12.94 25.07
CA LYS A 582 -0.28 13.70 25.67
C LYS A 582 0.03 14.24 27.08
N THR A 583 1.24 14.74 27.25
CA THR A 583 1.74 15.27 28.52
C THR A 583 2.36 16.65 28.31
N SER A 584 2.72 17.33 29.40
CA SER A 584 3.36 18.66 29.32
C SER A 584 4.83 18.54 28.88
N VAL A 585 5.41 19.59 28.29
CA VAL A 585 6.81 19.56 27.83
C VAL A 585 7.78 19.44 29.00
N GLU A 586 7.39 19.92 30.19
CA GLU A 586 8.17 19.88 31.42
C GLU A 586 8.30 18.46 31.99
N SER A 587 7.28 17.63 31.82
CA SER A 587 7.27 16.25 32.32
C SER A 587 8.09 15.29 31.45
N VAL A 588 8.50 15.74 30.26
CA VAL A 588 9.30 14.95 29.33
C VAL A 588 10.79 15.11 29.65
N LYS A 589 11.54 14.01 29.61
CA LYS A 589 12.99 13.96 29.81
C LYS A 589 13.66 13.30 28.61
N LEU A 590 14.80 13.84 28.19
CA LEU A 590 15.71 13.14 27.28
C LEU A 590 16.44 12.06 28.08
N LEU A 591 16.42 10.83 27.60
CA LEU A 591 17.09 9.70 28.23
C LEU A 591 18.39 9.33 27.53
N GLY A 592 18.53 9.58 26.23
CA GLY A 592 19.77 9.36 25.50
C GLY A 592 19.64 9.74 24.03
N SER A 593 20.78 9.85 23.35
CA SER A 593 20.85 10.23 21.94
C SER A 593 21.90 9.41 21.19
N THR A 594 21.67 9.23 19.90
CA THR A 594 22.68 8.84 18.91
C THR A 594 22.97 10.04 18.00
N ASP A 595 23.84 9.89 17.00
CA ASP A 595 24.07 10.90 15.95
C ASP A 595 22.79 11.29 15.16
N PHE A 596 21.68 10.58 15.33
CA PHE A 596 20.47 10.76 14.52
C PHE A 596 19.17 10.71 15.33
N PHE A 597 19.13 10.02 16.46
CA PHE A 597 17.94 9.85 17.29
C PHE A 597 18.08 10.51 18.66
N ASP A 598 17.00 11.08 19.15
CA ASP A 598 16.80 11.46 20.54
C ASP A 598 15.69 10.60 21.15
N VAL A 599 15.96 10.03 22.33
CA VAL A 599 15.00 9.19 23.06
C VAL A 599 14.43 9.96 24.23
N PHE A 600 13.14 10.24 24.19
CA PHE A 600 12.41 10.95 25.23
C PHE A 600 11.49 10.00 26.00
N ALA A 601 11.30 10.27 27.29
CA ALA A 601 10.30 9.59 28.10
C ALA A 601 9.58 10.54 29.06
N SER A 602 8.46 10.10 29.58
CA SER A 602 7.75 10.73 30.69
C SER A 602 7.31 9.68 31.70
N GLU A 603 7.06 10.05 32.95
CA GLU A 603 6.40 9.17 33.94
C GLU A 603 4.94 9.60 34.03
N ILE A 604 4.02 8.74 33.57
CA ILE A 604 2.58 8.98 33.67
C ILE A 604 2.02 8.09 34.79
N LYS A 605 1.32 8.72 35.72
CA LYS A 605 0.60 8.07 36.81
C LYS A 605 -0.88 8.10 36.51
N GLU A 606 -1.48 6.94 36.34
CA GLU A 606 -2.92 6.81 36.12
C GLU A 606 -3.60 6.25 37.35
N LYS A 607 -4.68 6.91 37.75
CA LYS A 607 -5.54 6.47 38.84
C LYS A 607 -6.78 5.82 38.24
N SER A 608 -6.92 4.51 38.45
CA SER A 608 -8.11 3.76 38.07
C SER A 608 -8.95 3.39 39.30
N PHE A 609 -10.19 2.94 39.09
CA PHE A 609 -11.09 2.45 40.14
C PHE A 609 -11.28 3.46 41.31
N PHE A 610 -11.82 4.65 41.00
CA PHE A 610 -12.02 5.74 41.98
C PHE A 610 -10.74 6.17 42.72
N GLY A 611 -9.56 5.94 42.15
CA GLY A 611 -8.28 6.32 42.73
C GLY A 611 -7.66 5.31 43.69
N LEU A 612 -8.22 4.11 43.78
CA LEU A 612 -7.69 3.02 44.62
C LEU A 612 -6.48 2.31 43.99
N ILE A 613 -6.34 2.37 42.67
CA ILE A 613 -5.25 1.70 41.94
C ILE A 613 -4.46 2.75 41.17
N GLU A 614 -3.20 2.94 41.54
CA GLU A 614 -2.23 3.77 40.80
C GLU A 614 -1.37 2.87 39.91
N THR A 615 -1.52 3.02 38.60
CA THR A 615 -0.65 2.38 37.61
C THR A 615 0.35 3.40 37.09
N LYS A 616 1.64 3.04 37.12
CA LYS A 616 2.72 3.84 36.54
C LYS A 616 3.07 3.28 35.18
N ARG A 617 3.22 4.17 34.19
CA ARG A 617 3.68 3.83 32.84
C ARG A 617 4.78 4.81 32.43
N ASN A 618 5.82 4.30 31.77
CA ASN A 618 6.95 5.09 31.26
C ASN A 618 6.89 5.14 29.73
N PRO A 619 6.02 5.97 29.14
CA PRO A 619 5.97 6.12 27.70
C PRO A 619 7.31 6.63 27.16
N VAL A 620 7.73 6.05 26.04
CA VAL A 620 8.98 6.37 25.34
C VAL A 620 8.68 6.80 23.91
N ARG A 621 9.40 7.81 23.43
CA ARG A 621 9.39 8.29 22.06
C ARG A 621 10.80 8.36 21.52
N VAL A 622 11.08 7.65 20.43
CA VAL A 622 12.31 7.82 19.65
C VAL A 622 12.01 8.80 18.53
N ILE A 623 12.71 9.92 18.51
CA ILE A 623 12.51 11.00 17.55
C ILE A 623 13.78 11.16 16.72
N ASP A 624 13.64 11.18 15.39
CA ASP A 624 14.78 11.42 14.51
C ASP A 624 15.17 12.91 14.41
N ARG A 625 16.28 13.19 13.71
CA ARG A 625 16.76 14.56 13.48
C ARG A 625 15.75 15.51 12.83
N GLU A 626 14.74 14.99 12.14
CA GLU A 626 13.69 15.74 11.43
C GLU A 626 12.43 15.97 12.29
N GLY A 627 12.49 15.59 13.57
CA GLY A 627 11.38 15.70 14.51
C GLY A 627 10.27 14.65 14.28
N ILE A 628 10.57 13.54 13.59
CA ILE A 628 9.60 12.47 13.32
C ILE A 628 9.67 11.43 14.44
N VAL A 629 8.51 11.07 15.01
CA VAL A 629 8.42 9.95 15.96
C VAL A 629 8.58 8.64 15.19
N ARG A 630 9.71 7.96 15.40
CA ARG A 630 10.06 6.68 14.75
C ARG A 630 9.64 5.45 15.55
N LEU A 631 9.50 5.63 16.86
CA LEU A 631 9.04 4.59 17.76
C LEU A 631 8.24 5.24 18.88
N ALA A 632 7.04 4.72 19.14
CA ALA A 632 6.19 5.14 20.23
C ALA A 632 5.79 3.93 21.08
N ARG A 633 6.15 3.93 22.36
CA ARG A 633 5.79 2.86 23.29
C ARG A 633 5.09 3.45 24.51
N GLY A 634 4.04 2.78 24.96
CA GLY A 634 3.26 3.20 26.13
C GLY A 634 4.00 2.96 27.44
N ASP A 635 4.84 1.91 27.47
CA ASP A 635 5.73 1.60 28.58
C ASP A 635 6.98 0.88 28.04
N ALA A 636 8.16 1.33 28.44
CA ALA A 636 9.43 0.76 27.96
C ALA A 636 10.57 0.97 28.96
N ALA A 637 11.49 0.00 28.99
CA ALA A 637 12.77 0.13 29.65
C ALA A 637 13.85 0.53 28.64
N ILE A 638 14.77 1.40 29.06
CA ILE A 638 15.86 1.90 28.21
C ILE A 638 17.19 1.62 28.88
N LEU A 639 18.17 1.18 28.08
CA LEU A 639 19.56 0.99 28.50
C LEU A 639 20.48 1.68 27.49
N LEU A 640 21.33 2.59 27.98
CA LEU A 640 22.36 3.26 27.18
C LEU A 640 23.64 2.44 27.26
N THR A 641 24.26 2.16 26.13
CA THR A 641 25.47 1.35 26.03
C THR A 641 26.37 1.81 24.87
N ARG A 642 27.40 1.05 24.55
CA ARG A 642 28.29 1.23 23.39
C ARG A 642 28.33 -0.03 22.56
N VAL A 643 28.72 0.09 21.29
CA VAL A 643 28.82 -1.05 20.35
C VAL A 643 29.54 -2.26 20.96
N GLU A 644 30.62 -2.05 21.71
CA GLU A 644 31.39 -3.15 22.31
C GLU A 644 30.70 -3.89 23.48
N GLU A 645 29.85 -3.23 24.27
CA GLU A 645 29.11 -3.85 25.37
C GLU A 645 27.66 -4.23 24.97
N ALA A 646 27.19 -3.75 23.81
CA ALA A 646 25.79 -3.82 23.40
C ALA A 646 25.21 -5.24 23.41
N LEU A 647 25.97 -6.26 23.00
CA LEU A 647 25.47 -7.65 22.98
C LEU A 647 25.28 -8.24 24.39
N LYS A 648 26.17 -7.90 25.31
CA LYS A 648 26.10 -8.33 26.72
C LYS A 648 24.98 -7.59 27.47
N ASP A 649 24.83 -6.31 27.18
CA ASP A 649 23.74 -5.49 27.71
C ASP A 649 22.38 -5.92 27.15
N LEU A 650 22.34 -6.31 25.88
CA LEU A 650 21.18 -6.93 25.25
C LEU A 650 20.80 -8.24 25.95
N GLU A 651 21.76 -9.12 26.24
CA GLU A 651 21.51 -10.35 26.99
C GLU A 651 20.90 -10.08 28.37
N THR A 652 21.48 -9.10 29.09
CA THR A 652 21.02 -8.70 30.42
C THR A 652 19.58 -8.19 30.38
N LEU A 653 19.26 -7.39 29.38
CA LEU A 653 17.96 -6.77 29.21
C LEU A 653 16.90 -7.79 28.75
N VAL A 654 17.24 -8.71 27.86
CA VAL A 654 16.36 -9.85 27.49
C VAL A 654 16.05 -10.70 28.71
N LYS A 655 17.06 -11.16 29.46
CA LYS A 655 16.85 -11.98 30.68
C LYS A 655 15.96 -11.30 31.71
N LYS A 656 16.08 -9.97 31.86
CA LYS A 656 15.31 -9.20 32.84
C LYS A 656 13.83 -9.07 32.48
N TYR A 657 13.51 -8.98 31.19
CA TYR A 657 12.16 -8.68 30.70
C TYR A 657 11.48 -9.85 29.97
N SER A 658 12.15 -10.99 29.82
CA SER A 658 11.54 -12.25 29.40
C SER A 658 10.43 -12.66 30.37
N THR A 659 9.29 -13.07 29.83
CA THR A 659 8.19 -13.64 30.61
C THR A 659 8.04 -15.11 30.32
N TYR A 660 7.68 -15.90 31.33
CA TYR A 660 7.45 -17.33 31.18
C TYR A 660 5.95 -17.61 31.29
N GLY A 661 5.41 -18.32 30.31
CA GLY A 661 4.01 -18.76 30.32
C GLY A 661 3.87 -20.18 29.75
N ASP A 662 2.63 -20.63 29.57
CA ASP A 662 2.31 -22.01 29.14
C ASP A 662 2.89 -22.38 27.76
N ALA A 663 3.23 -21.38 26.95
CA ALA A 663 3.84 -21.55 25.63
C ALA A 663 5.38 -21.49 25.63
N GLY A 664 6.02 -21.42 26.80
CA GLY A 664 7.46 -21.29 26.98
C GLY A 664 7.93 -19.87 27.32
N GLU A 665 9.24 -19.65 27.16
CA GLU A 665 9.84 -18.32 27.29
C GLU A 665 9.35 -17.40 26.16
N LYS A 666 8.90 -16.21 26.54
CA LYS A 666 8.47 -15.17 25.62
C LYS A 666 9.44 -14.00 25.75
N LEU A 667 10.27 -13.80 24.73
CA LEU A 667 11.28 -12.74 24.71
C LEU A 667 10.62 -11.36 24.53
N PRO A 668 11.10 -10.32 25.24
CA PRO A 668 10.54 -8.98 25.14
C PRO A 668 10.71 -8.40 23.72
N HIS A 669 9.91 -7.37 23.42
CA HIS A 669 10.10 -6.59 22.21
C HIS A 669 11.34 -5.70 22.36
N ILE A 670 12.37 -5.94 21.55
CA ILE A 670 13.64 -5.22 21.62
C ILE A 670 13.87 -4.34 20.39
N PHE A 671 14.34 -3.12 20.63
CA PHE A 671 14.83 -2.20 19.60
C PHE A 671 16.27 -1.77 19.93
N VAL A 672 17.14 -1.73 18.92
CA VAL A 672 18.54 -1.30 19.04
C VAL A 672 18.75 -0.06 18.16
N LEU A 673 19.15 1.05 18.75
CA LEU A 673 19.48 2.29 18.05
C LEU A 673 21.01 2.45 17.98
N CYS A 674 21.56 2.64 16.78
CA CYS A 674 22.99 2.96 16.58
C CYS A 674 23.15 3.87 15.36
N ARG A 675 23.77 5.05 15.54
CA ARG A 675 23.78 6.14 14.55
C ARG A 675 22.36 6.41 14.01
N SER A 676 22.14 6.25 12.70
CA SER A 676 20.83 6.39 12.02
C SER A 676 20.04 5.08 11.89
N ARG A 677 20.54 3.97 12.44
CA ARG A 677 19.87 2.66 12.37
C ARG A 677 18.97 2.45 13.58
N LEU A 678 17.72 2.04 13.32
CA LEU A 678 16.77 1.49 14.29
C LEU A 678 16.50 0.05 13.90
N LEU A 679 17.11 -0.88 14.63
CA LEU A 679 16.96 -2.31 14.42
C LEU A 679 15.85 -2.83 15.34
N ASP A 680 14.76 -3.33 14.74
CA ASP A 680 13.68 -3.99 15.44
C ASP A 680 13.96 -5.49 15.50
N LEU A 681 14.22 -5.98 16.71
CA LEU A 681 14.49 -7.38 17.02
C LEU A 681 13.24 -8.09 17.56
N SER A 682 12.09 -7.43 17.55
CA SER A 682 10.82 -7.99 18.00
C SER A 682 10.40 -9.19 17.16
N GLY A 683 9.91 -10.24 17.83
CA GLY A 683 9.36 -11.42 17.18
C GLY A 683 10.41 -12.44 16.75
N ILE A 684 11.70 -12.19 16.99
CA ILE A 684 12.74 -13.21 16.91
C ILE A 684 12.53 -14.17 18.08
N PRO A 685 12.39 -15.48 17.83
CA PRO A 685 11.99 -16.46 18.83
C PRO A 685 13.10 -16.80 19.84
N ASP A 686 14.37 -16.57 19.48
CA ASP A 686 15.53 -17.00 20.25
C ASP A 686 16.58 -15.90 20.43
N PHE A 687 17.27 -15.92 21.57
CA PHE A 687 18.30 -14.92 21.89
C PHE A 687 19.54 -15.03 20.98
N VAL A 688 19.95 -16.23 20.59
CA VAL A 688 21.12 -16.44 19.72
C VAL A 688 20.87 -15.84 18.35
N GLU A 689 19.68 -16.04 17.78
CA GLU A 689 19.26 -15.40 16.53
C GLU A 689 19.24 -13.86 16.67
N MET A 690 18.70 -13.36 17.78
CA MET A 690 18.63 -11.93 18.08
C MET A 690 20.03 -11.31 18.18
N ALA A 691 20.93 -11.95 18.91
CA ALA A 691 22.32 -11.53 19.08
C ALA A 691 23.09 -11.60 17.76
N THR A 692 22.81 -12.59 16.90
CA THR A 692 23.42 -12.73 15.57
C THR A 692 23.06 -11.54 14.68
N ILE A 693 21.77 -11.21 14.59
CA ILE A 693 21.30 -10.06 13.79
C ILE A 693 21.84 -8.74 14.35
N ALA A 694 21.85 -8.57 15.68
CA ALA A 694 22.42 -7.40 16.33
C ALA A 694 23.93 -7.27 16.06
N ARG A 695 24.70 -8.37 16.17
CA ARG A 695 26.15 -8.40 15.92
C ARG A 695 26.48 -7.95 14.50
N VAL A 696 25.85 -8.57 13.51
CA VAL A 696 26.06 -8.26 12.09
C VAL A 696 25.80 -6.78 11.78
N GLU A 697 24.84 -6.15 12.46
CA GLU A 697 24.55 -4.74 12.25
C GLU A 697 25.53 -3.83 13.01
N LEU A 698 25.92 -4.20 14.23
CA LEU A 698 26.77 -3.39 15.09
C LEU A 698 28.26 -3.44 14.71
N GLU A 699 28.76 -4.55 14.15
CA GLU A 699 30.15 -4.70 13.69
C GLU A 699 30.55 -3.72 12.58
N LYS A 700 29.58 -3.11 11.90
CA LYS A 700 29.78 -2.07 10.89
C LYS A 700 30.21 -0.72 11.49
N PHE A 701 30.11 -0.56 12.81
CA PHE A 701 30.31 0.69 13.52
C PHE A 701 31.53 0.65 14.44
N LYS A 702 32.04 1.82 14.82
CA LYS A 702 33.18 1.91 15.75
C LYS A 702 32.74 1.44 17.13
N ARG A 703 33.64 0.74 17.84
CA ARG A 703 33.39 0.10 19.14
C ARG A 703 32.87 1.03 20.24
N ASP A 704 33.29 2.29 20.21
CA ASP A 704 32.96 3.31 21.20
C ASP A 704 31.64 4.04 20.92
N MET A 705 31.01 3.82 19.77
CA MET A 705 29.80 4.52 19.37
C MET A 705 28.62 4.24 20.32
N PRO A 706 27.82 5.27 20.67
CA PRO A 706 26.63 5.10 21.50
C PRO A 706 25.59 4.17 20.87
N VAL A 707 25.04 3.29 21.69
CA VAL A 707 23.93 2.41 21.36
C VAL A 707 22.83 2.59 22.42
N ILE A 708 21.58 2.59 21.99
CA ILE A 708 20.43 2.64 22.91
C ILE A 708 19.58 1.38 22.70
N LEU A 709 19.39 0.62 23.77
CA LEU A 709 18.52 -0.55 23.78
C LEU A 709 17.18 -0.17 24.42
N ILE A 710 16.09 -0.54 23.77
CA ILE A 710 14.72 -0.28 24.23
C ILE A 710 13.99 -1.62 24.34
N SER A 711 13.46 -1.92 25.52
CA SER A 711 12.67 -3.12 25.81
C SER A 711 11.24 -2.74 26.12
N THR A 712 10.26 -3.43 25.54
CA THR A 712 8.85 -3.27 25.94
C THR A 712 8.22 -4.60 26.33
N THR A 713 7.39 -4.56 27.36
CA THR A 713 6.47 -5.65 27.70
C THR A 713 5.30 -5.69 26.71
N PHE A 714 4.70 -6.87 26.54
CA PHE A 714 3.77 -7.21 25.44
C PHE A 714 2.45 -6.46 25.41
#